data_AF-A0A7J8G7D4-F1
#
_entry.id   AF-A0A7J8G7D4-F1
#
_cell.length_a   1.000
_cell.length_b   1.000
_cell.length_c   1.000
_cell.angle_alpha   90.00
_cell.angle_beta   90.00
_cell.angle_gamma   90.00
#
_symmetry.space_group_name_H-M   'P 1'
#
loop_
_entity.id
_entity.type
_entity.pdbx_description
1 polymer ?
#
loop_
_entity_poly.entity_id
_entity_poly.type
_entity_poly.pdbx_seq_one_letter_code
_entity_poly.pdbx_strand_id
1 'polypeptide(L)'
;MGEEGGGSSCGSTKELQKLKQQALEYYRENDVPRRLEELLNSTFYLQPADVYGHLANCFSKLAKPPTICKVVGKNVLDGLGLPTLQVEIFCTIQNFPKNICSVVIATHFEVRENAVPELAEAEEVERSDAVSTAVQWVNETITQELQGLAPSDQAQVDQVLRTFFENKVQEDKERKELEKSLQDPSLLTPPPPPPPPPPPPAKKKGQKQGTKDALTEKPIIPPEPAEPVLCGSMAIGAVSLAVAKTNAMLDNNPLYFNIALLKHQQEQPTKLTIPLLMASLVSCGKSSPGKLNLMKEVICIPHPGLTAKQGVEMLMEIQKQINKAIELPPPPKAEPKKGHNGAKRGQPVITGKMTHLGCLTITYDTIEQPLLLIQGICANLGLELGTNLHLAINCAAHELMDYTKGKYEVMMGTYKAAADMVDLYVDLINKFPSIIALIDPFRKEDSEQWDSIYNALGSRCYIIAGSASKSISKLIEDGKIGSPKSSGLIIKHTNQTMMSDLVEVTKLIDSKKRVAIFGSTEGESSDDSLVDLAVGLGVRFLKLGGLSRGERVTKYNRLLTIEEELVQKGTLGKIILFLHMGLIFFFMSYRLVEASGSSDDLSHLLPDCTTWETAAPGHQRGPAIGAPALPGDRAPRPFPAFRNGLMD
;
A
#
# COMPACT_ATOMS: atom_id res chain seq x y z
N MET A 1 51.87 2.44 -77.20
CA MET A 1 51.81 2.28 -75.74
C MET A 1 50.34 2.30 -75.34
N GLY A 2 49.83 1.18 -74.80
CA GLY A 2 48.56 1.12 -74.06
C GLY A 2 47.27 0.95 -74.86
N GLU A 3 46.98 -0.28 -75.30
CA GLU A 3 45.61 -0.80 -75.38
C GLU A 3 45.16 -1.24 -73.98
N GLU A 4 43.91 -0.94 -73.62
CA GLU A 4 42.94 -1.71 -72.80
C GLU A 4 41.75 -0.75 -72.53
N GLY A 5 40.63 -0.87 -73.26
CA GLY A 5 39.51 -1.76 -72.90
C GLY A 5 38.61 -1.06 -71.87
N GLY A 6 37.50 -0.40 -72.22
CA GLY A 6 36.36 -1.06 -72.86
C GLY A 6 35.63 -2.01 -71.90
N GLY A 7 35.30 -1.59 -70.67
CA GLY A 7 34.66 -2.47 -69.68
C GLY A 7 33.75 -1.75 -68.67
N SER A 8 32.45 -2.03 -68.77
CA SER A 8 31.40 -1.94 -67.73
C SER A 8 30.89 -0.56 -67.26
N SER A 9 30.10 0.13 -68.09
CA SER A 9 29.08 1.09 -67.64
C SER A 9 27.64 0.54 -67.73
N CYS A 10 27.47 -0.72 -68.14
CA CYS A 10 26.17 -1.38 -68.29
C CYS A 10 25.64 -2.02 -66.98
N GLY A 11 26.52 -2.24 -65.99
CA GLY A 11 26.15 -2.74 -64.67
C GLY A 11 25.38 -1.73 -63.83
N SER A 12 25.83 -0.46 -63.82
CA SER A 12 25.25 0.59 -62.97
C SER A 12 23.84 1.02 -63.38
N THR A 13 23.53 1.03 -64.70
CA THR A 13 22.20 1.43 -65.20
C THR A 13 21.13 0.37 -64.92
N LYS A 14 21.49 -0.92 -65.04
CA LYS A 14 20.61 -2.04 -64.69
C LYS A 14 20.39 -2.14 -63.18
N GLU A 15 21.43 -1.93 -62.38
CA GLU A 15 21.32 -1.85 -60.93
C GLU A 15 20.46 -0.67 -60.48
N LEU A 16 20.62 0.51 -61.09
CA LEU A 16 19.80 1.69 -60.80
C LEU A 16 18.33 1.48 -61.17
N GLN A 17 18.04 0.82 -62.30
CA GLN A 17 16.67 0.45 -62.68
C GLN A 17 16.06 -0.55 -61.69
N LYS A 18 16.85 -1.55 -61.25
CA LYS A 18 16.43 -2.50 -60.23
C LYS A 18 16.12 -1.81 -58.90
N LEU A 19 16.98 -0.88 -58.45
CA LEU A 19 16.76 -0.08 -57.24
C LEU A 19 15.50 0.79 -57.33
N LYS A 20 15.24 1.41 -58.49
CA LYS A 20 14.00 2.19 -58.71
C LYS A 20 12.75 1.31 -58.64
N GLN A 21 12.80 0.12 -59.24
CA GLN A 21 11.70 -0.84 -59.18
C GLN A 21 11.44 -1.30 -57.74
N GLN A 22 12.51 -1.63 -57.00
CA GLN A 22 12.43 -1.98 -55.58
C GLN A 22 11.86 -0.84 -54.73
N ALA A 23 12.26 0.42 -54.99
CA ALA A 23 11.70 1.58 -54.27
C ALA A 23 10.21 1.79 -54.58
N LEU A 24 9.79 1.63 -55.85
CA LEU A 24 8.39 1.71 -56.24
C LEU A 24 7.54 0.62 -55.59
N GLU A 25 8.05 -0.62 -55.54
CA GLU A 25 7.42 -1.73 -54.82
C GLU A 25 7.32 -1.43 -53.33
N TYR A 26 8.40 -0.99 -52.69
CA TYR A 26 8.40 -0.62 -51.28
C TYR A 26 7.37 0.48 -50.94
N TYR A 27 7.30 1.56 -51.72
CA TYR A 27 6.32 2.62 -51.48
C TYR A 27 4.88 2.15 -51.70
N ARG A 28 4.65 1.26 -52.67
CA ARG A 28 3.33 0.70 -52.94
C ARG A 28 2.90 -0.25 -51.82
N GLU A 29 3.80 -1.12 -51.36
CA GLU A 29 3.56 -2.04 -50.24
C GLU A 29 3.24 -1.31 -48.93
N ASN A 30 3.83 -0.13 -48.72
CA ASN A 30 3.60 0.70 -47.53
C ASN A 30 2.52 1.80 -47.75
N ASP A 31 1.78 1.76 -48.87
CA ASP A 31 0.68 2.69 -49.18
C ASP A 31 1.08 4.19 -49.17
N VAL A 32 2.38 4.49 -49.33
CA VAL A 32 2.94 5.84 -49.13
C VAL A 32 2.31 6.89 -50.06
N PRO A 33 2.16 6.67 -51.38
CA PRO A 33 1.60 7.68 -52.28
C PRO A 33 0.16 8.05 -51.94
N ARG A 34 -0.68 7.03 -51.65
CA ARG A 34 -2.10 7.23 -51.33
C ARG A 34 -2.26 8.01 -50.01
N ARG A 35 -1.48 7.64 -48.98
CA ARG A 35 -1.51 8.32 -47.69
C ARG A 35 -1.04 9.78 -47.78
N LEU A 36 0.00 10.05 -48.59
CA LEU A 36 0.47 11.42 -48.84
C LEU A 36 -0.60 12.26 -49.54
N GLU A 37 -1.29 11.70 -50.53
CA GLU A 37 -2.38 12.38 -51.22
C GLU A 37 -3.55 12.70 -50.28
N GLU A 38 -4.01 11.74 -49.48
CA GLU A 38 -5.03 11.94 -48.44
C GLU A 38 -4.65 13.09 -47.48
N LEU A 39 -3.39 13.10 -47.03
CA LEU A 39 -2.83 14.12 -46.13
C LEU A 39 -2.82 15.51 -46.76
N LEU A 40 -2.30 15.64 -47.98
CA LEU A 40 -2.22 16.91 -48.71
C LEU A 40 -3.62 17.47 -48.99
N ASN A 41 -4.55 16.61 -49.41
CA ASN A 41 -5.94 16.98 -49.58
C ASN A 41 -6.55 17.49 -48.28
N SER A 42 -6.37 16.77 -47.16
CA SER A 42 -6.87 17.22 -45.85
C SER A 42 -6.33 18.58 -45.44
N THR A 43 -5.05 18.84 -45.72
CA THR A 43 -4.37 20.10 -45.37
C THR A 43 -4.94 21.27 -46.16
N PHE A 44 -5.22 21.07 -47.44
CA PHE A 44 -5.82 22.09 -48.30
C PHE A 44 -7.24 22.45 -47.85
N TYR A 45 -8.07 21.46 -47.50
CA TYR A 45 -9.45 21.70 -47.08
C TYR A 45 -9.56 22.26 -45.67
N LEU A 46 -8.76 21.76 -44.71
CA LEU A 46 -8.83 22.18 -43.31
C LEU A 46 -8.14 23.52 -43.04
N GLN A 47 -7.17 23.92 -43.87
CA GLN A 47 -6.36 25.13 -43.71
C GLN A 47 -5.89 25.36 -42.26
N PRO A 48 -5.22 24.37 -41.64
CA PRO A 48 -4.77 24.49 -40.25
C PRO A 48 -3.80 25.66 -40.09
N ALA A 49 -3.89 26.37 -38.96
CA ALA A 49 -2.99 27.49 -38.65
C ALA A 49 -1.52 27.07 -38.63
N ASP A 50 -1.23 25.84 -38.17
CA ASP A 50 0.08 25.20 -38.27
C ASP A 50 -0.01 24.00 -39.22
N VAL A 51 0.37 24.22 -40.48
CA VAL A 51 0.39 23.21 -41.53
C VAL A 51 1.31 22.05 -41.17
N TYR A 52 2.54 22.33 -40.72
CA TYR A 52 3.51 21.29 -40.43
C TYR A 52 3.17 20.50 -39.16
N GLY A 53 2.58 21.15 -38.16
CA GLY A 53 2.02 20.48 -36.99
C GLY A 53 0.89 19.52 -37.34
N HIS A 54 -0.02 19.92 -38.24
CA HIS A 54 -1.07 19.02 -38.74
C HIS A 54 -0.49 17.81 -39.48
N LEU A 55 0.45 18.04 -40.41
CA LEU A 55 1.14 16.95 -41.12
C LEU A 55 1.84 16.01 -40.14
N ALA A 56 2.57 16.55 -39.15
CA ALA A 56 3.26 15.76 -38.13
C ALA A 56 2.29 14.90 -37.31
N ASN A 57 1.15 15.46 -36.88
CA ASN A 57 0.13 14.71 -36.14
C ASN A 57 -0.47 13.58 -36.97
N CYS A 58 -0.73 13.82 -38.26
CA CYS A 58 -1.21 12.82 -39.19
C CYS A 58 -0.17 11.69 -39.41
N PHE A 59 1.10 12.03 -39.67
CA PHE A 59 2.15 11.02 -39.78
C PHE A 59 2.40 10.26 -38.49
N SER A 60 2.24 10.92 -37.34
CA SER A 60 2.35 10.26 -36.03
C SER A 60 1.31 9.13 -35.88
N LYS A 61 0.09 9.33 -36.37
CA LYS A 61 -0.97 8.29 -36.38
C LYS A 61 -0.69 7.14 -37.36
N LEU A 62 0.10 7.38 -38.39
CA LEU A 62 0.52 6.37 -39.36
C LEU A 62 1.79 5.62 -38.91
N ALA A 63 2.54 6.18 -37.96
CA ALA A 63 3.75 5.57 -37.45
C ALA A 63 3.43 4.28 -36.67
N LYS A 64 4.40 3.36 -36.63
CA LYS A 64 4.29 2.16 -35.79
C LYS A 64 4.10 2.56 -34.32
N PRO A 65 3.32 1.79 -33.54
CA PRO A 65 3.16 2.04 -32.12
C PRO A 65 4.51 1.95 -31.40
N PRO A 66 4.70 2.70 -30.30
CA PRO A 66 5.89 2.60 -29.48
C PRO A 66 6.13 1.17 -28.99
N THR A 67 7.38 0.73 -29.04
CA THR A 67 7.81 -0.57 -28.48
C THR A 67 9.00 -0.37 -27.57
N ILE A 68 9.08 -1.13 -26.47
CA ILE A 68 10.22 -1.13 -25.56
C ILE A 68 11.47 -1.54 -26.35
N CYS A 69 12.52 -0.73 -26.30
CA CYS A 69 13.79 -1.04 -26.95
C CYS A 69 14.92 -1.29 -25.97
N LYS A 70 14.82 -0.75 -24.75
CA LYS A 70 15.81 -0.92 -23.70
C LYS A 70 15.20 -0.64 -22.33
N VAL A 71 15.60 -1.44 -21.35
CA VAL A 71 15.32 -1.19 -19.93
C VAL A 71 16.65 -1.04 -19.20
N VAL A 72 16.78 -0.06 -18.31
CA VAL A 72 18.02 0.22 -17.59
C VAL A 72 17.77 0.26 -16.08
N GLY A 73 18.50 -0.57 -15.33
CA GLY A 73 18.53 -0.56 -13.87
C GLY A 73 19.71 0.24 -13.35
N LYS A 74 19.49 1.05 -12.31
CA LYS A 74 20.52 1.83 -11.60
C LYS A 74 20.37 1.67 -10.10
N ASN A 75 21.50 1.62 -9.40
CA ASN A 75 21.54 1.74 -7.95
C ASN A 75 21.43 3.21 -7.56
N VAL A 76 20.43 3.54 -6.75
CA VAL A 76 20.19 4.88 -6.18
C VAL A 76 19.92 4.76 -4.69
N LEU A 77 19.72 5.87 -3.99
CA LEU A 77 19.44 5.85 -2.54
C LEU A 77 17.96 6.10 -2.25
N ASP A 78 17.43 5.43 -1.22
CA ASP A 78 16.10 5.68 -0.68
C ASP A 78 16.10 6.86 0.31
N GLY A 79 14.95 7.11 0.95
CA GLY A 79 14.79 8.17 1.95
C GLY A 79 15.64 7.99 3.21
N LEU A 80 16.20 6.80 3.46
CA LEU A 80 17.12 6.50 4.57
C LEU A 80 18.59 6.63 4.16
N GLY A 81 18.87 6.88 2.88
CA GLY A 81 20.23 6.92 2.35
C GLY A 81 20.79 5.53 2.03
N LEU A 82 19.94 4.50 1.97
CA LEU A 82 20.34 3.12 1.70
C LEU A 82 20.06 2.73 0.23
N PRO A 83 20.82 1.80 -0.36
CA PRO A 83 20.67 1.39 -1.76
C PRO A 83 19.25 0.93 -2.14
N THR A 84 18.74 1.33 -3.29
CA THR A 84 17.50 0.83 -3.91
C THR A 84 17.60 0.88 -5.43
N LEU A 85 16.64 0.26 -6.12
CA LEU A 85 16.61 0.17 -7.58
C LEU A 85 15.81 1.31 -8.22
N GLN A 86 16.44 1.99 -9.18
CA GLN A 86 15.77 2.80 -10.18
C GLN A 86 15.71 2.06 -11.52
N VAL A 87 14.56 2.07 -12.19
CA VAL A 87 14.36 1.52 -13.53
C VAL A 87 14.00 2.64 -14.50
N GLU A 88 14.67 2.67 -15.66
CA GLU A 88 14.38 3.57 -16.78
C GLU A 88 13.90 2.77 -18.00
N ILE A 89 12.86 3.26 -18.68
CA ILE A 89 12.30 2.62 -19.88
C ILE A 89 12.57 3.49 -21.11
N PHE A 90 13.16 2.86 -22.13
CA PHE A 90 13.34 3.45 -23.44
C PHE A 90 12.42 2.75 -24.45
N CYS A 91 11.75 3.55 -25.29
CA CYS A 91 10.93 3.04 -26.37
C CYS A 91 11.43 3.54 -27.73
N THR A 92 11.32 2.69 -28.74
CA THR A 92 11.46 3.11 -30.13
C THR A 92 10.17 3.83 -30.54
N ILE A 93 10.27 5.14 -30.76
CA ILE A 93 9.17 6.00 -31.21
C ILE A 93 9.62 6.67 -32.50
N GLN A 94 8.84 6.48 -33.58
CA GLN A 94 9.15 7.05 -34.89
C GLN A 94 10.59 6.70 -35.34
N ASN A 95 11.00 5.44 -35.13
CA ASN A 95 12.33 4.90 -35.40
C ASN A 95 13.49 5.43 -34.53
N PHE A 96 13.21 6.24 -33.50
CA PHE A 96 14.24 6.73 -32.58
C PHE A 96 14.04 6.17 -31.16
N PRO A 97 15.10 5.72 -30.48
CA PRO A 97 15.02 5.38 -29.07
C PRO A 97 14.85 6.66 -28.23
N LYS A 98 13.85 6.70 -27.36
CA LYS A 98 13.57 7.81 -26.45
C LYS A 98 13.42 7.29 -25.02
N ASN A 99 14.06 7.96 -24.06
CA ASN A 99 13.81 7.74 -22.63
C ASN A 99 12.41 8.30 -22.30
N ILE A 100 11.53 7.46 -21.77
CA ILE A 100 10.14 7.85 -21.48
C ILE A 100 9.98 8.18 -20.00
N CYS A 101 10.42 7.29 -19.12
CA CYS A 101 10.21 7.45 -17.69
C CYS A 101 11.27 6.76 -16.84
N SER A 102 11.30 7.13 -15.57
CA SER A 102 11.99 6.38 -14.52
C SER A 102 11.07 6.16 -13.31
N VAL A 103 11.33 5.06 -12.60
CA VAL A 103 10.64 4.68 -11.36
C VAL A 103 11.68 4.23 -10.34
N VAL A 104 11.52 4.65 -9.09
CA VAL A 104 12.36 4.18 -7.97
C VAL A 104 11.49 3.36 -7.02
N ILE A 105 11.79 2.09 -6.84
CA ILE A 105 10.96 1.20 -6.02
C ILE A 105 11.28 1.37 -4.52
N ALA A 106 10.25 1.28 -3.68
CA ALA A 106 10.40 1.20 -2.24
C ALA A 106 10.93 -0.18 -1.83
N THR A 107 11.61 -0.27 -0.69
CA THR A 107 12.17 -1.54 -0.21
C THR A 107 11.30 -2.19 0.85
N HIS A 108 11.42 -3.52 0.96
CA HIS A 108 10.73 -4.32 1.98
C HIS A 108 11.53 -4.42 3.29
N PHE A 109 12.79 -4.02 3.29
CA PHE A 109 13.65 -4.00 4.48
C PHE A 109 13.04 -3.05 5.52
N GLU A 110 12.91 -3.53 6.75
CA GLU A 110 12.29 -2.81 7.86
C GLU A 110 13.37 -2.24 8.77
N VAL A 111 13.14 -1.06 9.36
CA VAL A 111 14.13 -0.44 10.25
C VAL A 111 13.98 -1.05 11.64
N ARG A 112 14.96 -1.87 12.03
CA ARG A 112 15.04 -2.40 13.39
C ARG A 112 15.79 -1.42 14.29
N GLU A 113 15.05 -0.51 14.91
CA GLU A 113 15.64 0.58 15.72
C GLU A 113 16.52 0.12 16.90
N ASN A 114 16.31 -1.10 17.41
CA ASN A 114 17.08 -1.70 18.50
C ASN A 114 17.95 -2.89 18.05
N ALA A 115 18.26 -3.00 16.76
CA ALA A 115 19.14 -4.07 16.27
C ALA A 115 20.57 -3.90 16.81
N VAL A 116 21.21 -5.04 17.10
CA VAL A 116 22.64 -5.09 17.41
C VAL A 116 23.41 -4.70 16.13
N PRO A 117 24.50 -3.90 16.21
CA PRO A 117 25.19 -3.40 15.01
C PRO A 117 25.54 -4.45 13.95
N GLU A 118 25.93 -5.66 14.36
CA GLU A 118 26.27 -6.74 13.43
C GLU A 118 25.06 -7.21 12.60
N LEU A 119 23.85 -7.20 13.17
CA LEU A 119 22.63 -7.54 12.45
C LEU A 119 22.23 -6.44 11.46
N ALA A 120 22.42 -5.18 11.84
CA ALA A 120 22.15 -4.05 10.96
C ALA A 120 23.12 -4.03 9.76
N GLU A 121 24.40 -4.31 10.01
CA GLU A 121 25.41 -4.42 8.95
C GLU A 121 25.12 -5.61 8.02
N ALA A 122 24.71 -6.77 8.56
CA ALA A 122 24.31 -7.91 7.74
C ALA A 122 23.10 -7.61 6.84
N GLU A 123 22.09 -6.89 7.36
CA GLU A 123 20.91 -6.49 6.58
C GLU A 123 21.27 -5.46 5.50
N GLU A 124 22.19 -4.54 5.78
CA GLU A 124 22.69 -3.59 4.78
C GLU A 124 23.46 -4.29 3.64
N VAL A 125 24.27 -5.30 3.97
CA VAL A 125 24.97 -6.14 2.98
C VAL A 125 23.96 -6.92 2.14
N GLU A 126 22.98 -7.58 2.77
CA GLU A 126 21.91 -8.32 2.08
C GLU A 126 21.15 -7.38 1.13
N ARG A 127 20.84 -6.17 1.59
CA ARG A 127 20.17 -5.16 0.78
C ARG A 127 21.01 -4.71 -0.41
N SER A 128 22.30 -4.47 -0.21
CA SER A 128 23.23 -4.10 -1.29
C SER A 128 23.32 -5.21 -2.34
N ASP A 129 23.42 -6.47 -1.92
CA ASP A 129 23.46 -7.63 -2.80
C ASP A 129 22.14 -7.80 -3.57
N ALA A 130 20.99 -7.57 -2.91
CA ALA A 130 19.68 -7.60 -3.53
C ALA A 130 19.53 -6.53 -4.62
N VAL A 131 19.99 -5.30 -4.37
CA VAL A 131 19.94 -4.21 -5.36
C VAL A 131 20.92 -4.47 -6.51
N SER A 132 22.14 -4.92 -6.22
CA SER A 132 23.14 -5.27 -7.24
C SER A 132 22.61 -6.37 -8.18
N THR A 133 22.04 -7.42 -7.61
CA THR A 133 21.41 -8.52 -8.36
C THR A 133 20.23 -8.02 -9.20
N ALA A 134 19.39 -7.14 -8.63
CA ALA A 134 18.27 -6.55 -9.36
C ALA A 134 18.73 -5.71 -10.55
N VAL A 135 19.76 -4.88 -10.38
CA VAL A 135 20.38 -4.09 -11.46
C VAL A 135 20.90 -5.01 -12.57
N GLN A 136 21.56 -6.11 -12.21
CA GLN A 136 22.04 -7.10 -13.16
C GLN A 136 20.89 -7.71 -13.97
N TRP A 137 19.83 -8.18 -13.29
CA TRP A 137 18.66 -8.78 -13.95
C TRP A 137 18.02 -7.83 -14.96
N VAL A 138 17.90 -6.55 -14.59
CA VAL A 138 17.34 -5.52 -15.47
C VAL A 138 18.21 -5.30 -16.69
N ASN A 139 19.52 -5.09 -16.49
CA ASN A 139 20.45 -4.68 -17.54
C ASN A 139 20.89 -5.82 -18.47
N GLU A 140 20.72 -7.08 -18.05
CA GLU A 140 21.11 -8.26 -18.83
C GLU A 140 19.88 -8.96 -19.45
N THR A 141 19.10 -9.67 -18.63
CA THR A 141 18.05 -10.57 -19.14
C THR A 141 16.73 -9.85 -19.40
N ILE A 142 16.21 -9.07 -18.44
CA ILE A 142 14.87 -8.46 -18.56
C ILE A 142 14.80 -7.51 -19.76
N THR A 143 15.84 -6.70 -20.00
CA THR A 143 15.87 -5.81 -21.17
C THR A 143 15.81 -6.56 -22.50
N GLN A 144 16.31 -7.80 -22.58
CA GLN A 144 16.26 -8.63 -23.79
C GLN A 144 14.87 -9.23 -23.96
N GLU A 145 14.31 -9.78 -22.88
CA GLU A 145 12.98 -10.40 -22.88
C GLU A 145 11.86 -9.41 -23.21
N LEU A 146 11.98 -8.14 -22.81
CA LEU A 146 10.99 -7.11 -23.07
C LEU A 146 11.18 -6.37 -24.40
N GLN A 147 12.27 -6.63 -25.13
CA GLN A 147 12.57 -5.91 -26.37
C GLN A 147 11.51 -6.18 -27.44
N GLY A 148 10.95 -5.10 -28.00
CA GLY A 148 9.91 -5.16 -29.04
C GLY A 148 8.49 -5.25 -28.52
N LEU A 149 8.27 -5.46 -27.21
CA LEU A 149 6.93 -5.47 -26.62
C LEU A 149 6.33 -4.05 -26.59
N ALA A 150 5.01 -3.96 -26.75
CA ALA A 150 4.30 -2.70 -26.63
C ALA A 150 4.03 -2.40 -25.14
N PRO A 151 4.39 -1.22 -24.62
CA PRO A 151 4.07 -0.84 -23.24
C PRO A 151 2.57 -0.85 -22.91
N SER A 152 1.73 -0.73 -23.93
CA SER A 152 0.27 -0.77 -23.80
C SER A 152 -0.29 -2.14 -23.41
N ASP A 153 0.47 -3.23 -23.63
CA ASP A 153 0.08 -4.58 -23.23
C ASP A 153 0.74 -4.97 -21.89
N GLN A 154 0.24 -4.34 -20.82
CA GLN A 154 0.73 -4.59 -19.47
C GLN A 154 0.63 -6.08 -19.07
N ALA A 155 -0.44 -6.77 -19.51
CA ALA A 155 -0.67 -8.16 -19.18
C ALA A 155 0.40 -9.07 -19.82
N GLN A 156 0.76 -8.81 -21.08
CA GLN A 156 1.85 -9.54 -21.75
C GLN A 156 3.19 -9.29 -21.06
N VAL A 157 3.50 -8.03 -20.72
CA VAL A 157 4.75 -7.69 -20.02
C VAL A 157 4.82 -8.37 -18.65
N ASP A 158 3.77 -8.28 -17.85
CA ASP A 158 3.71 -8.93 -16.53
C ASP A 158 3.81 -10.45 -16.66
N GLN A 159 3.26 -11.06 -17.72
CA GLN A 159 3.40 -12.49 -17.96
C GLN A 159 4.84 -12.91 -18.27
N VAL A 160 5.56 -12.12 -19.08
CA VAL A 160 6.99 -12.36 -19.36
C VAL A 160 7.83 -12.23 -18.08
N LEU A 161 7.56 -11.17 -17.29
CA LEU A 161 8.23 -10.95 -16.00
C LEU A 161 7.94 -12.07 -15.00
N ARG A 162 6.69 -12.57 -14.96
CA ARG A 162 6.28 -13.71 -14.13
C ARG A 162 7.08 -14.97 -14.47
N THR A 163 7.13 -15.33 -15.75
CA THR A 163 7.88 -16.52 -16.20
C THR A 163 9.37 -16.37 -15.93
N PHE A 164 9.95 -15.19 -16.15
CA PHE A 164 11.34 -14.92 -15.77
C PHE A 164 11.57 -15.11 -14.26
N PHE A 165 10.68 -14.58 -13.42
CA PHE A 165 10.81 -14.68 -11.97
C PHE A 165 10.65 -16.12 -11.46
N GLU A 166 9.68 -16.88 -12.00
CA GLU A 166 9.49 -18.31 -11.69
C GLU A 166 10.75 -19.13 -11.99
N ASN A 167 11.40 -18.87 -13.13
CA ASN A 167 12.68 -19.50 -13.48
C ASN A 167 13.77 -19.16 -12.46
N LYS A 168 13.88 -17.89 -12.03
CA LYS A 168 14.86 -17.48 -11.01
C LYS A 168 14.60 -18.08 -9.63
N VAL A 169 13.33 -18.23 -9.24
CA VAL A 169 12.95 -18.95 -8.02
C VAL A 169 13.38 -20.42 -8.10
N GLN A 170 13.23 -21.05 -9.27
CA GLN A 170 13.66 -22.44 -9.47
C GLN A 170 15.18 -22.58 -9.44
N GLU A 171 15.94 -21.70 -10.10
CA GLU A 171 17.41 -21.67 -10.06
C GLU A 171 17.94 -21.50 -8.62
N ASP A 172 17.30 -20.65 -7.79
CA ASP A 172 17.68 -20.45 -6.39
C ASP A 172 17.42 -21.69 -5.52
N LYS A 173 16.30 -22.39 -5.76
CA LYS A 173 16.01 -23.67 -5.07
C LYS A 173 17.09 -24.71 -5.38
N GLU A 174 17.42 -24.89 -6.66
CA GLU A 174 18.44 -25.84 -7.09
C GLU A 174 19.83 -25.50 -6.52
N ARG A 175 20.19 -24.21 -6.50
CA ARG A 175 21.43 -23.73 -5.86
C ARG A 175 21.48 -24.09 -4.38
N LYS A 176 20.42 -23.81 -3.63
CA LYS A 176 20.32 -24.11 -2.20
C LYS A 176 20.37 -25.61 -1.91
N GLU A 177 19.73 -26.42 -2.75
CA GLU A 177 19.80 -27.89 -2.65
C GLU A 177 21.23 -28.41 -2.90
N LEU A 178 21.91 -27.87 -3.90
CA LEU A 178 23.30 -28.21 -4.19
C LEU A 178 24.24 -27.81 -3.04
N GLU A 179 24.11 -26.59 -2.52
CA GLU A 179 24.89 -26.12 -1.36
C GLU A 179 24.67 -27.01 -0.14
N LYS A 180 23.41 -27.43 0.12
CA LYS A 180 23.08 -28.36 1.21
C LYS A 180 23.70 -29.74 1.00
N SER A 181 23.74 -30.23 -0.24
CA SER A 181 24.36 -31.52 -0.58
C SER A 181 25.88 -31.54 -0.41
N LEU A 182 26.54 -30.39 -0.59
CA LEU A 182 27.98 -30.22 -0.41
C LEU A 182 28.38 -30.05 1.06
N GLN A 183 27.47 -29.61 1.93
CA GLN A 183 27.70 -29.41 3.36
C GLN A 183 27.46 -30.67 4.21
N ASP A 184 26.88 -31.75 3.67
CA ASP A 184 26.63 -33.00 4.39
C ASP A 184 27.16 -34.24 3.62
N PRO A 185 28.41 -34.68 3.84
CA PRO A 185 28.99 -35.84 3.16
C PRO A 185 28.45 -37.20 3.65
N SER A 186 27.52 -37.23 4.62
CA SER A 186 27.20 -38.46 5.37
C SER A 186 26.04 -39.31 4.80
N LEU A 187 25.35 -38.86 3.75
CA LEU A 187 24.22 -39.59 3.15
C LEU A 187 24.60 -40.71 2.16
N LEU A 188 25.87 -41.10 2.07
CA LEU A 188 26.33 -42.17 1.16
C LEU A 188 26.78 -43.48 1.86
N THR A 189 26.42 -43.73 3.11
CA THR A 189 26.72 -45.03 3.76
C THR A 189 25.45 -45.77 4.23
N PRO A 190 25.33 -47.09 3.97
CA PRO A 190 24.18 -47.87 4.42
C PRO A 190 24.17 -47.97 5.95
N PRO A 191 22.99 -48.08 6.59
CA PRO A 191 22.88 -48.05 8.05
C PRO A 191 23.55 -49.29 8.68
N PRO A 192 24.24 -49.14 9.84
CA PRO A 192 24.81 -50.26 10.56
C PRO A 192 23.72 -51.11 11.26
N PRO A 193 23.98 -52.40 11.54
CA PRO A 193 22.99 -53.30 12.13
C PRO A 193 22.66 -52.91 13.59
N PRO A 194 21.44 -53.20 14.08
CA PRO A 194 21.00 -52.78 15.41
C PRO A 194 21.70 -53.55 16.53
N PRO A 195 21.98 -52.91 17.69
CA PRO A 195 22.58 -53.56 18.85
C PRO A 195 21.58 -54.42 19.64
N PRO A 196 22.05 -55.38 20.46
CA PRO A 196 21.20 -56.31 21.19
C PRO A 196 20.47 -55.65 22.37
N PRO A 197 19.31 -56.21 22.79
CA PRO A 197 18.44 -55.59 23.78
C PRO A 197 18.98 -55.69 25.23
N PRO A 198 18.73 -54.67 26.09
CA PRO A 198 19.14 -54.69 27.49
C PRO A 198 18.22 -55.55 28.37
N PRO A 199 18.69 -56.01 29.55
CA PRO A 199 17.95 -56.89 30.45
C PRO A 199 16.83 -56.15 31.23
N PRO A 200 15.79 -56.87 31.69
CA PRO A 200 14.60 -56.27 32.26
C PRO A 200 14.83 -55.74 33.69
N PRO A 201 14.24 -54.58 34.07
CA PRO A 201 14.36 -54.05 35.42
C PRO A 201 13.41 -54.74 36.42
N ALA A 202 13.90 -54.89 37.65
CA ALA A 202 13.19 -55.49 38.77
C ALA A 202 12.10 -54.57 39.34
N LYS A 203 10.98 -55.19 39.74
CA LYS A 203 9.83 -54.56 40.39
C LYS A 203 10.20 -53.95 41.75
N LYS A 204 9.85 -52.68 41.99
CA LYS A 204 9.54 -52.16 43.33
C LYS A 204 8.29 -51.27 43.33
N LYS A 205 7.48 -51.51 44.37
CA LYS A 205 6.13 -50.98 44.62
C LYS A 205 6.15 -49.52 45.08
N GLY A 206 5.26 -48.72 44.45
CA GLY A 206 4.23 -47.89 45.11
C GLY A 206 4.65 -46.65 45.90
N GLN A 207 4.20 -45.47 45.44
CA GLN A 207 3.55 -44.49 46.32
C GLN A 207 2.70 -43.46 45.54
N LYS A 208 1.68 -42.98 46.26
CA LYS A 208 0.43 -42.32 45.89
C LYS A 208 0.51 -41.05 45.02
N GLN A 209 -0.48 -40.96 44.13
CA GLN A 209 -0.96 -39.78 43.41
C GLN A 209 -1.40 -38.66 44.37
N GLY A 210 -0.89 -37.46 44.15
CA GLY A 210 -1.41 -36.21 44.70
C GLY A 210 -1.71 -35.26 43.54
N THR A 211 -2.99 -35.04 43.28
CA THR A 211 -3.53 -34.12 42.28
C THR A 211 -3.13 -32.69 42.62
N LYS A 212 -2.48 -32.00 41.69
CA LYS A 212 -2.32 -30.54 41.73
C LYS A 212 -2.52 -30.03 40.31
N ASP A 213 -3.72 -29.55 40.04
CA ASP A 213 -4.06 -28.81 38.83
C ASP A 213 -3.18 -27.55 38.77
N ALA A 214 -2.10 -27.63 38.00
CA ALA A 214 -1.42 -26.46 37.48
C ALA A 214 -1.98 -26.26 36.07
N LEU A 215 -2.80 -25.22 35.90
CA LEU A 215 -3.18 -24.68 34.60
C LEU A 215 -1.92 -24.54 33.75
N THR A 216 -1.77 -25.45 32.80
CA THR A 216 -0.65 -25.45 31.86
C THR A 216 -0.94 -24.32 30.89
N GLU A 217 -0.27 -23.17 31.04
CA GLU A 217 -0.28 -22.12 30.00
C GLU A 217 0.09 -22.81 28.68
N LYS A 218 -0.80 -22.73 27.66
CA LYS A 218 -0.57 -23.31 26.34
C LYS A 218 0.81 -22.86 25.84
N PRO A 219 1.67 -23.76 25.32
CA PRO A 219 2.94 -23.37 24.71
C PRO A 219 2.71 -22.30 23.64
N ILE A 220 3.47 -21.22 23.69
CA ILE A 220 3.38 -20.11 22.72
C ILE A 220 3.74 -20.66 21.35
N ILE A 221 2.92 -20.35 20.35
CA ILE A 221 3.25 -20.69 18.97
C ILE A 221 4.50 -19.88 18.58
N PRO A 222 5.58 -20.54 18.13
CA PRO A 222 6.79 -19.85 17.68
C PRO A 222 6.46 -18.92 16.52
N PRO A 223 7.24 -17.84 16.32
CA PRO A 223 6.99 -16.93 15.21
C PRO A 223 7.10 -17.70 13.89
N GLU A 224 6.14 -17.50 12.99
CA GLU A 224 6.25 -17.97 11.63
C GLU A 224 7.49 -17.28 11.01
N PRO A 225 8.42 -18.04 10.41
CA PRO A 225 9.57 -17.44 9.77
C PRO A 225 9.12 -16.47 8.67
N ALA A 226 9.83 -15.35 8.55
CA ALA A 226 9.58 -14.39 7.49
C ALA A 226 9.62 -15.10 6.13
N GLU A 227 8.71 -14.69 5.24
CA GLU A 227 8.66 -15.28 3.90
C GLU A 227 9.95 -14.94 3.16
N PRO A 228 10.68 -15.93 2.61
CA PRO A 228 11.94 -15.65 1.96
C PRO A 228 11.68 -14.81 0.71
N VAL A 229 12.32 -13.64 0.66
CA VAL A 229 12.32 -12.78 -0.52
C VAL A 229 13.50 -13.17 -1.38
N LEU A 230 13.26 -13.47 -2.66
CA LEU A 230 14.34 -13.80 -3.57
C LEU A 230 15.21 -12.55 -3.82
N CYS A 231 16.52 -12.71 -3.69
CA CYS A 231 17.50 -11.69 -4.02
C CYS A 231 17.30 -11.21 -5.47
N GLY A 232 17.22 -9.91 -5.70
CA GLY A 232 16.93 -9.33 -7.02
C GLY A 232 15.45 -9.14 -7.38
N SER A 233 14.52 -9.71 -6.60
CA SER A 233 13.06 -9.69 -6.89
C SER A 233 12.47 -8.29 -7.11
N MET A 234 13.04 -7.24 -6.51
CA MET A 234 12.60 -5.86 -6.73
C MET A 234 12.68 -5.38 -8.18
N ALA A 235 13.49 -6.03 -9.02
CA ALA A 235 13.51 -5.78 -10.46
C ALA A 235 12.13 -5.99 -11.10
N ILE A 236 11.39 -7.01 -10.65
CA ILE A 236 10.13 -7.43 -11.27
C ILE A 236 9.05 -6.37 -11.06
N GLY A 237 8.77 -5.99 -9.81
CA GLY A 237 7.77 -4.96 -9.50
C GLY A 237 8.17 -3.58 -10.04
N ALA A 238 9.47 -3.25 -10.01
CA ALA A 238 9.94 -1.95 -10.51
C ALA A 238 9.76 -1.83 -12.03
N VAL A 239 10.09 -2.88 -12.79
CA VAL A 239 9.91 -2.89 -14.25
C VAL A 239 8.43 -2.90 -14.61
N SER A 240 7.61 -3.71 -13.93
CA SER A 240 6.15 -3.74 -14.14
C SER A 240 5.51 -2.35 -13.96
N LEU A 241 5.84 -1.65 -12.87
CA LEU A 241 5.38 -0.28 -12.61
C LEU A 241 5.93 0.73 -13.63
N ALA A 242 7.20 0.63 -14.01
CA ALA A 242 7.81 1.52 -15.00
C ALA A 242 7.15 1.38 -16.38
N VAL A 243 6.74 0.17 -16.76
CA VAL A 243 6.00 -0.05 -18.02
C VAL A 243 4.60 0.56 -17.95
N ALA A 244 3.86 0.42 -16.84
CA ALA A 244 2.57 1.09 -16.68
C ALA A 244 2.69 2.62 -16.76
N LYS A 245 3.74 3.19 -16.13
CA LYS A 245 4.07 4.62 -16.21
C LYS A 245 4.47 5.06 -17.62
N THR A 246 5.20 4.21 -18.34
CA THR A 246 5.54 4.43 -19.76
C THR A 246 4.29 4.52 -20.60
N ASN A 247 3.36 3.56 -20.46
CA ASN A 247 2.11 3.54 -21.20
C ASN A 247 1.27 4.80 -20.94
N ALA A 248 1.12 5.17 -19.67
CA ALA A 248 0.41 6.39 -19.28
C ALA A 248 0.99 7.64 -19.96
N MET A 249 2.32 7.80 -19.96
CA MET A 249 2.97 8.95 -20.62
C MET A 249 2.83 8.94 -22.14
N LEU A 250 2.94 7.77 -22.79
CA LEU A 250 2.77 7.67 -24.25
C LEU A 250 1.37 8.06 -24.70
N ASP A 251 0.36 7.72 -23.90
CA ASP A 251 -1.04 8.08 -24.15
C ASP A 251 -1.41 9.50 -23.67
N ASN A 252 -0.46 10.25 -23.10
CA ASN A 252 -0.71 11.54 -22.42
C ASN A 252 -1.80 11.45 -21.33
N ASN A 253 -1.86 10.33 -20.62
CA ASN A 253 -2.77 10.08 -19.52
C ASN A 253 -2.02 10.08 -18.18
N PRO A 254 -2.63 10.57 -17.09
CA PRO A 254 -2.09 10.37 -15.75
C PRO A 254 -2.02 8.89 -15.38
N LEU A 255 -1.03 8.50 -14.57
CA LEU A 255 -0.79 7.10 -14.19
C LEU A 255 -2.00 6.49 -13.44
N TYR A 256 -2.62 7.21 -12.51
CA TYR A 256 -3.82 6.71 -11.82
C TYR A 256 -4.96 6.32 -12.78
N PHE A 257 -5.09 7.03 -13.90
CA PHE A 257 -6.15 6.76 -14.88
C PHE A 257 -5.82 5.49 -15.65
N ASN A 258 -4.57 5.32 -16.07
CA ASN A 258 -4.10 4.09 -16.72
C ASN A 258 -4.28 2.86 -15.82
N ILE A 259 -3.95 2.99 -14.53
CA ILE A 259 -4.15 1.91 -13.54
C ILE A 259 -5.64 1.59 -13.36
N ALA A 260 -6.51 2.60 -13.35
CA ALA A 260 -7.95 2.37 -13.28
C ALA A 260 -8.47 1.59 -14.51
N LEU A 261 -7.96 1.88 -15.71
CA LEU A 261 -8.28 1.11 -16.92
C LEU A 261 -7.82 -0.36 -16.79
N LEU A 262 -6.65 -0.62 -16.21
CA LEU A 262 -6.18 -1.98 -15.93
C LEU A 262 -7.14 -2.72 -14.97
N LYS A 263 -7.65 -2.03 -13.93
CA LYS A 263 -8.63 -2.62 -13.00
C LYS A 263 -9.96 -2.95 -13.69
N HIS A 264 -10.45 -2.05 -14.54
CA HIS A 264 -11.78 -2.13 -15.16
C HIS A 264 -11.80 -2.71 -16.58
N GLN A 265 -10.81 -3.52 -16.97
CA GLN A 265 -10.74 -4.17 -18.29
C GLN A 265 -10.88 -3.16 -19.46
N GLN A 266 -10.22 -2.00 -19.34
CA GLN A 266 -10.24 -0.90 -20.31
C GLN A 266 -11.57 -0.13 -20.43
N GLU A 267 -12.56 -0.39 -19.56
CA GLU A 267 -13.72 0.48 -19.43
C GLU A 267 -13.34 1.76 -18.67
N GLN A 268 -13.75 2.92 -19.19
CA GLN A 268 -13.43 4.20 -18.57
C GLN A 268 -14.26 4.40 -17.29
N PRO A 269 -13.62 4.56 -16.11
CA PRO A 269 -14.35 4.85 -14.89
C PRO A 269 -14.98 6.24 -14.97
N THR A 270 -16.30 6.33 -14.79
CA THR A 270 -17.02 7.61 -14.82
C THR A 270 -16.63 8.54 -13.66
N LYS A 271 -16.19 7.97 -12.54
CA LYS A 271 -15.73 8.71 -11.35
C LYS A 271 -14.60 7.96 -10.64
N LEU A 272 -13.64 8.70 -10.10
CA LEU A 272 -12.56 8.20 -9.25
C LEU A 272 -12.62 8.90 -7.89
N THR A 273 -12.34 8.16 -6.82
CA THR A 273 -12.38 8.68 -5.45
C THR A 273 -10.97 8.86 -4.90
N ILE A 274 -10.74 9.96 -4.20
CA ILE A 274 -9.54 10.15 -3.39
C ILE A 274 -9.61 9.25 -2.14
N PRO A 275 -8.59 8.43 -1.85
CA PRO A 275 -8.56 7.58 -0.66
C PRO A 275 -8.50 8.43 0.61
N LEU A 276 -9.05 7.90 1.72
CA LEU A 276 -8.95 8.56 3.02
C LEU A 276 -7.51 8.51 3.54
N LEU A 277 -6.97 9.69 3.82
CA LEU A 277 -5.61 9.85 4.28
C LEU A 277 -5.45 9.32 5.72
N MET A 278 -4.41 8.51 5.92
CA MET A 278 -3.92 8.06 7.22
C MET A 278 -2.51 8.64 7.44
N ALA A 279 -2.42 9.73 8.21
CA ALA A 279 -1.17 10.42 8.48
C ALA A 279 -0.67 10.13 9.91
N SER A 280 0.52 9.55 10.03
CA SER A 280 1.14 9.28 11.32
C SER A 280 1.71 10.57 11.91
N LEU A 281 1.20 11.05 13.05
CA LEU A 281 1.68 12.31 13.64
C LEU A 281 2.70 12.08 14.74
N VAL A 282 2.52 11.00 15.51
CA VAL A 282 3.35 10.68 16.68
C VAL A 282 3.82 9.24 16.57
N SER A 283 5.12 9.04 16.77
CA SER A 283 5.73 7.73 16.94
C SER A 283 5.94 7.45 18.42
N CYS A 284 5.50 6.27 18.85
CA CYS A 284 5.54 5.77 20.21
C CYS A 284 6.19 4.36 20.20
N GLY A 285 6.14 3.65 21.33
CA GLY A 285 6.50 2.24 21.41
C GLY A 285 7.93 2.01 21.88
N LYS A 286 8.46 0.80 21.66
CA LYS A 286 9.82 0.38 22.06
C LYS A 286 10.95 1.20 21.41
N SER A 287 10.59 1.88 20.34
CA SER A 287 11.37 2.78 19.51
C SER A 287 11.50 4.19 20.12
N SER A 288 10.53 4.55 20.98
CA SER A 288 10.44 5.86 21.63
C SER A 288 11.00 5.83 23.07
N PRO A 289 11.54 6.94 23.60
CA PRO A 289 11.87 7.04 25.01
C PRO A 289 10.60 6.95 25.86
N GLY A 290 10.72 6.43 27.07
CA GLY A 290 9.60 6.29 28.01
C GLY A 290 9.26 4.83 28.31
N LYS A 291 8.06 4.61 28.85
CA LYS A 291 7.58 3.27 29.23
C LYS A 291 6.50 2.73 28.33
N LEU A 292 5.89 3.53 27.45
CA LEU A 292 4.78 3.10 26.60
C LEU A 292 5.27 2.21 25.45
N ASN A 293 4.74 0.98 25.37
CA ASN A 293 5.02 0.05 24.27
C ASN A 293 3.80 -0.25 23.39
N LEU A 294 2.58 -0.25 23.93
CA LEU A 294 1.34 -0.76 23.28
C LEU A 294 1.03 -0.20 21.87
N MET A 295 1.52 1.00 21.54
CA MET A 295 1.30 1.65 20.25
C MET A 295 2.64 2.14 19.68
N LYS A 296 2.90 1.82 18.41
CA LYS A 296 4.04 2.29 17.62
C LYS A 296 3.73 3.62 16.93
N GLU A 297 2.51 3.80 16.42
CA GLU A 297 2.09 5.04 15.75
C GLU A 297 0.69 5.46 16.20
N VAL A 298 0.51 6.77 16.39
CA VAL A 298 -0.83 7.38 16.43
C VAL A 298 -1.07 8.14 15.13
N ILE A 299 -2.13 7.74 14.45
CA ILE A 299 -2.45 8.14 13.08
C ILE A 299 -3.73 8.96 13.13
N CYS A 300 -3.74 10.10 12.43
CA CYS A 300 -4.92 10.94 12.28
C CYS A 300 -5.54 10.72 10.89
N ILE A 301 -6.87 10.65 10.86
CA ILE A 301 -7.69 10.45 9.67
C ILE A 301 -8.67 11.62 9.55
N PRO A 302 -8.43 12.58 8.64
CA PRO A 302 -9.36 13.68 8.42
C PRO A 302 -10.76 13.20 8.03
N HIS A 303 -11.79 13.96 8.38
CA HIS A 303 -13.16 13.61 8.04
C HIS A 303 -13.35 13.48 6.51
N PRO A 304 -14.08 12.46 6.01
CA PRO A 304 -14.31 12.19 4.58
C PRO A 304 -14.95 13.35 3.80
N GLY A 305 -15.59 14.29 4.50
CA GLY A 305 -16.19 15.48 3.91
C GLY A 305 -15.20 16.60 3.59
N LEU A 306 -13.94 16.47 3.99
CA LEU A 306 -12.87 17.40 3.65
C LEU A 306 -12.21 16.98 2.34
N THR A 307 -11.72 17.96 1.58
CA THR A 307 -10.80 17.69 0.47
C THR A 307 -9.45 17.18 1.03
N ALA A 308 -8.65 16.49 0.21
CA ALA A 308 -7.30 16.08 0.58
C ALA A 308 -6.47 17.29 0.99
N LYS A 309 -6.59 18.41 0.27
CA LYS A 309 -5.92 19.67 0.64
C LYS A 309 -6.30 20.16 2.03
N GLN A 310 -7.59 20.26 2.33
CA GLN A 310 -8.07 20.70 3.64
C GLN A 310 -7.64 19.73 4.75
N GLY A 311 -7.68 18.42 4.48
CA GLY A 311 -7.21 17.40 5.41
C GLY A 311 -5.72 17.52 5.73
N VAL A 312 -4.88 17.70 4.71
CA VAL A 312 -3.42 17.89 4.90
C VAL A 312 -3.13 19.19 5.65
N GLU A 313 -3.77 20.30 5.30
CA GLU A 313 -3.60 21.59 6.00
C GLU A 313 -3.97 21.49 7.49
N MET A 314 -5.09 20.82 7.80
CA MET A 314 -5.50 20.55 9.18
C MET A 314 -4.44 19.75 9.95
N LEU A 315 -3.95 18.66 9.36
CA LEU A 315 -2.94 17.80 9.98
C LEU A 315 -1.60 18.51 10.19
N MET A 316 -1.21 19.39 9.26
CA MET A 316 0.00 20.23 9.39
C MET A 316 -0.12 21.21 10.56
N GLU A 317 -1.29 21.83 10.77
CA GLU A 317 -1.49 22.71 11.92
C GLU A 317 -1.46 21.93 13.23
N ILE A 318 -2.03 20.71 13.28
CA ILE A 318 -1.90 19.81 14.44
C ILE A 318 -0.41 19.50 14.70
N GLN A 319 0.35 19.09 13.66
CA GLN A 319 1.77 18.78 13.79
C GLN A 319 2.59 19.98 14.30
N LYS A 320 2.27 21.19 13.83
CA LYS A 320 2.90 22.43 14.28
C LYS A 320 2.62 22.71 15.77
N GLN A 321 1.41 22.45 16.26
CA GLN A 321 1.11 22.58 17.68
C GLN A 321 1.81 21.49 18.52
N ILE A 322 1.95 20.28 17.99
CA ILE A 322 2.76 19.22 18.63
C ILE A 322 4.21 19.68 18.78
N ASN A 323 4.83 20.23 17.72
CA ASN A 323 6.19 20.78 17.78
C ASN A 323 6.34 21.85 18.87
N LYS A 324 5.40 22.80 18.95
CA LYS A 324 5.39 23.83 20.01
C LYS A 324 5.28 23.23 21.41
N ALA A 325 4.45 22.18 21.58
CA ALA A 325 4.28 21.52 22.86
C ALA A 325 5.56 20.78 23.33
N ILE A 326 6.38 20.30 22.38
CA ILE A 326 7.67 19.64 22.67
C ILE A 326 8.75 20.67 23.05
N GLU A 327 8.78 21.83 22.38
CA GLU A 327 9.78 22.87 22.62
C GLU A 327 9.62 23.61 23.96
N LEU A 328 8.42 23.55 24.56
CA LEU A 328 8.15 24.20 25.84
C LEU A 328 8.78 23.42 27.00
N PRO A 329 9.59 24.06 27.88
CA PRO A 329 10.07 23.41 29.09
C PRO A 329 8.88 23.02 29.99
N PRO A 330 8.98 21.92 30.74
CA PRO A 330 7.91 21.51 31.64
C PRO A 330 7.60 22.64 32.65
N PRO A 331 6.34 22.84 33.05
CA PRO A 331 5.99 23.87 34.01
C PRO A 331 6.77 23.67 35.32
N PRO A 332 7.22 24.75 35.99
CA PRO A 332 7.92 24.64 37.25
C PRO A 332 7.03 23.93 38.26
N LYS A 333 7.51 22.80 38.80
CA LYS A 333 6.84 22.12 39.91
C LYS A 333 6.70 23.12 41.07
N ALA A 334 5.50 23.27 41.63
CA ALA A 334 5.31 24.00 42.86
C ALA A 334 6.20 23.39 43.96
N GLU A 335 7.11 24.19 44.51
CA GLU A 335 8.05 23.77 45.53
C GLU A 335 7.31 23.32 46.81
N PRO A 336 7.58 22.12 47.38
CA PRO A 336 7.41 21.94 48.80
C PRO A 336 8.59 22.60 49.52
N LYS A 337 8.29 23.39 50.55
CA LYS A 337 9.23 24.20 51.32
C LYS A 337 10.46 23.40 51.81
N LYS A 338 11.64 23.95 51.53
CA LYS A 338 12.96 23.86 52.21
C LYS A 338 13.54 22.47 52.55
N GLY A 339 14.64 22.14 51.87
CA GLY A 339 15.72 21.26 52.34
C GLY A 339 16.94 21.38 51.43
N HIS A 340 18.07 21.82 51.98
CA HIS A 340 19.28 22.24 51.26
C HIS A 340 20.16 21.05 50.81
N ASN A 341 20.93 21.29 49.73
CA ASN A 341 22.11 20.56 49.22
C ASN A 341 21.93 19.30 48.34
N GLY A 342 22.40 19.41 47.08
CA GLY A 342 22.91 18.28 46.31
C GLY A 342 22.64 18.30 44.80
N ALA A 343 23.63 18.72 44.02
CA ALA A 343 23.81 18.45 42.58
C ALA A 343 22.70 18.87 41.58
N LYS A 344 22.96 19.96 40.84
CA LYS A 344 22.27 20.29 39.59
C LYS A 344 22.55 19.19 38.54
N ARG A 345 21.69 18.18 38.43
CA ARG A 345 21.47 17.47 37.16
C ARG A 345 20.46 18.30 36.36
N GLY A 346 20.93 18.99 35.33
CA GLY A 346 20.03 19.59 34.34
C GLY A 346 19.11 18.49 33.79
N GLN A 347 17.80 18.70 33.89
CA GLN A 347 16.84 17.88 33.15
C GLN A 347 17.15 18.02 31.65
N PRO A 348 17.09 16.92 30.88
CA PRO A 348 17.26 17.03 29.44
C PRO A 348 16.09 17.83 28.88
N VAL A 349 16.42 18.83 28.05
CA VAL A 349 15.49 19.45 27.11
C VAL A 349 14.88 18.32 26.28
N ILE A 350 13.54 18.26 26.19
CA ILE A 350 12.85 17.26 25.36
C ILE A 350 13.07 17.68 23.90
N THR A 351 14.14 17.21 23.28
CA THR A 351 14.31 17.31 21.83
C THR A 351 13.55 16.16 21.19
N GLY A 352 12.35 16.44 20.67
CA GLY A 352 11.63 15.49 19.84
C GLY A 352 12.49 15.15 18.62
N LYS A 353 12.91 13.88 18.49
CA LYS A 353 13.61 13.40 17.31
C LYS A 353 12.58 13.03 16.25
N MET A 354 12.89 13.35 14.99
CA MET A 354 12.09 12.91 13.86
C MET A 354 12.46 11.47 13.51
N THR A 355 11.48 10.58 13.39
CA THR A 355 11.71 9.19 12.98
C THR A 355 11.90 9.06 11.47
N HIS A 356 12.30 7.87 10.99
CA HIS A 356 12.26 7.51 9.57
C HIS A 356 10.85 7.54 8.99
N LEU A 357 9.83 7.42 9.84
CA LEU A 357 8.44 7.59 9.44
C LEU A 357 8.02 9.06 9.24
N GLY A 358 8.93 10.03 9.43
CA GLY A 358 8.61 11.45 9.36
C GLY A 358 7.67 11.90 10.50
N CYS A 359 7.68 11.15 11.61
CA CYS A 359 6.88 11.40 12.80
C CYS A 359 7.74 11.93 13.94
N LEU A 360 7.13 12.66 14.86
CA LEU A 360 7.82 13.11 16.07
C LEU A 360 7.82 11.99 17.11
N THR A 361 8.97 11.73 17.71
CA THR A 361 9.09 10.86 18.88
C THR A 361 8.90 11.70 20.14
N ILE A 362 7.96 11.29 20.99
CA ILE A 362 7.66 11.95 22.27
C ILE A 362 7.71 10.93 23.39
N THR A 363 8.21 11.33 24.55
CA THR A 363 8.31 10.45 25.71
C THR A 363 6.95 10.22 26.36
N TYR A 364 6.51 8.96 26.45
CA TYR A 364 5.27 8.59 27.12
C TYR A 364 5.46 7.44 28.10
N ASP A 365 4.81 7.55 29.25
CA ASP A 365 4.86 6.57 30.34
C ASP A 365 3.54 5.80 30.52
N THR A 366 2.45 6.26 29.90
CA THR A 366 1.11 5.67 29.99
C THR A 366 0.45 5.59 28.62
N ILE A 367 -0.51 4.67 28.47
CA ILE A 367 -1.21 4.41 27.20
C ILE A 367 -2.00 5.63 26.72
N GLU A 368 -2.56 6.40 27.64
CA GLU A 368 -3.47 7.50 27.30
C GLU A 368 -2.78 8.80 26.94
N GLN A 369 -1.54 9.02 27.37
CA GLN A 369 -0.84 10.29 27.15
C GLN A 369 -0.75 10.74 25.68
N PRO A 370 -0.39 9.87 24.70
CA PRO A 370 -0.38 10.26 23.29
C PRO A 370 -1.76 10.71 22.79
N LEU A 371 -2.81 10.00 23.21
CA LEU A 371 -4.19 10.27 22.80
C LEU A 371 -4.69 11.58 23.41
N LEU A 372 -4.42 11.79 24.70
CA LEU A 372 -4.77 13.02 25.42
C LEU A 372 -4.01 14.24 24.88
N LEU A 373 -2.76 14.08 24.45
CA LEU A 373 -2.01 15.15 23.80
C LEU A 373 -2.70 15.60 22.52
N ILE A 374 -3.01 14.66 21.63
CA ILE A 374 -3.68 14.96 20.35
C ILE A 374 -5.06 15.56 20.61
N GLN A 375 -5.82 15.00 21.56
CA GLN A 375 -7.13 15.51 21.95
C GLN A 375 -7.04 16.95 22.46
N GLY A 376 -6.09 17.26 23.35
CA GLY A 376 -5.89 18.62 23.88
C GLY A 376 -5.49 19.62 22.80
N ILE A 377 -4.62 19.22 21.86
CA ILE A 377 -4.23 20.05 20.72
C ILE A 377 -5.42 20.30 19.79
N CYS A 378 -6.20 19.27 19.47
CA CYS A 378 -7.40 19.41 18.65
C CYS A 378 -8.40 20.35 19.31
N ALA A 379 -8.67 20.19 20.61
CA ALA A 379 -9.55 21.09 21.36
C ALA A 379 -9.08 22.56 21.33
N ASN A 380 -7.77 22.81 21.47
CA ASN A 380 -7.20 24.15 21.37
C ASN A 380 -7.33 24.76 19.97
N LEU A 381 -7.37 23.93 18.92
CA LEU A 381 -7.61 24.34 17.54
C LEU A 381 -9.10 24.43 17.20
N GLY A 382 -10.00 24.13 18.14
CA GLY A 382 -11.45 24.07 17.88
C GLY A 382 -11.88 22.87 17.03
N LEU A 383 -11.07 21.82 16.99
CA LEU A 383 -11.35 20.56 16.28
C LEU A 383 -11.86 19.51 17.27
N GLU A 384 -13.01 18.91 16.95
CA GLU A 384 -13.63 17.82 17.71
C GLU A 384 -13.20 16.47 17.13
N LEU A 385 -12.56 15.62 17.95
CA LEU A 385 -12.27 14.24 17.58
C LEU A 385 -13.56 13.43 17.44
N GLY A 386 -13.66 12.61 16.39
CA GLY A 386 -14.89 11.89 16.01
C GLY A 386 -15.80 12.68 15.05
N THR A 387 -15.61 14.00 14.94
CA THR A 387 -16.37 14.85 14.00
C THR A 387 -15.46 15.39 12.90
N ASN A 388 -14.39 16.13 13.25
CA ASN A 388 -13.50 16.76 12.28
C ASN A 388 -12.40 15.81 11.79
N LEU A 389 -11.95 14.91 12.66
CA LEU A 389 -10.97 13.87 12.36
C LEU A 389 -11.14 12.70 13.33
N HIS A 390 -10.63 11.54 12.93
CA HIS A 390 -10.61 10.32 13.71
C HIS A 390 -9.17 9.86 13.95
N LEU A 391 -8.99 8.91 14.86
CA LEU A 391 -7.70 8.33 15.18
C LEU A 391 -7.63 6.87 14.69
N ALA A 392 -6.42 6.43 14.40
CA ALA A 392 -6.04 5.04 14.24
C ALA A 392 -4.75 4.77 14.99
N ILE A 393 -4.56 3.54 15.45
CA ILE A 393 -3.38 3.12 16.21
C ILE A 393 -2.70 1.97 15.48
N ASN A 394 -1.40 2.08 15.23
CA ASN A 394 -0.57 0.94 14.87
C ASN A 394 0.07 0.35 16.11
N CYS A 395 -0.30 -0.86 16.47
CA CYS A 395 0.21 -1.56 17.65
C CYS A 395 1.51 -2.31 17.38
N ALA A 396 1.75 -2.73 16.12
CA ALA A 396 2.90 -3.54 15.74
C ALA A 396 3.17 -4.70 16.73
N ALA A 397 2.13 -5.46 17.10
CA ALA A 397 2.17 -6.38 18.24
C ALA A 397 3.26 -7.46 18.19
N HIS A 398 3.79 -7.78 17.01
CA HIS A 398 4.96 -8.64 16.83
C HIS A 398 6.23 -8.09 17.51
N GLU A 399 6.38 -6.77 17.62
CA GLU A 399 7.47 -6.14 18.37
C GLU A 399 7.24 -6.20 19.89
N LEU A 400 5.98 -6.36 20.32
CA LEU A 400 5.59 -6.33 21.74
C LEU A 400 5.73 -7.67 22.45
N MET A 401 5.67 -8.79 21.71
CA MET A 401 5.72 -10.14 22.28
C MET A 401 7.08 -10.45 22.90
N ASP A 402 7.07 -10.83 24.18
CA ASP A 402 8.19 -11.48 24.84
C ASP A 402 8.01 -13.00 24.75
N TYR A 403 8.78 -13.65 23.90
CA TYR A 403 8.72 -15.11 23.68
C TYR A 403 9.17 -15.92 24.89
N THR A 404 9.98 -15.35 25.79
CA THR A 404 10.41 -16.03 27.02
C THR A 404 9.25 -16.08 28.02
N LYS A 405 8.45 -15.02 28.07
CA LYS A 405 7.30 -14.89 28.99
C LYS A 405 5.96 -15.30 28.39
N GLY A 406 5.86 -15.40 27.07
CA GLY A 406 4.62 -15.65 26.35
C GLY A 406 3.57 -14.57 26.47
N LYS A 407 4.01 -13.33 26.70
CA LYS A 407 3.14 -12.21 27.03
C LYS A 407 3.57 -10.98 26.26
N TYR A 408 2.61 -10.12 25.99
CA TYR A 408 2.81 -8.84 25.34
C TYR A 408 3.30 -7.81 26.37
N GLU A 409 4.43 -7.17 26.10
CA GLU A 409 4.94 -6.08 26.92
C GLU A 409 4.28 -4.75 26.51
N VAL A 410 3.15 -4.41 27.14
CA VAL A 410 2.34 -3.23 26.81
C VAL A 410 2.93 -1.92 27.33
N MET A 411 3.68 -2.02 28.42
CA MET A 411 4.53 -0.96 28.96
C MET A 411 5.79 -1.62 29.50
N MET A 412 6.89 -0.88 29.61
CA MET A 412 8.16 -1.39 30.14
C MET A 412 7.95 -2.14 31.47
N GLY A 413 8.26 -3.43 31.48
CA GLY A 413 8.11 -4.33 32.64
C GLY A 413 6.67 -4.78 32.94
N THR A 414 5.67 -4.32 32.19
CA THR A 414 4.25 -4.70 32.35
C THR A 414 3.82 -5.61 31.22
N TYR A 415 3.48 -6.85 31.57
CA TYR A 415 3.15 -7.91 30.63
C TYR A 415 1.67 -8.30 30.72
N LYS A 416 1.07 -8.56 29.57
CA LYS A 416 -0.33 -8.99 29.44
C LYS A 416 -0.44 -10.27 28.62
N ALA A 417 -1.27 -11.20 29.04
CA ALA A 417 -1.57 -12.37 28.22
C ALA A 417 -2.39 -11.96 26.99
N ALA A 418 -2.37 -12.79 25.94
CA ALA A 418 -3.07 -12.51 24.70
C ALA A 418 -4.59 -12.32 24.88
N ALA A 419 -5.19 -13.01 25.86
CA ALA A 419 -6.60 -12.81 26.23
C ALA A 419 -6.84 -11.43 26.88
N ASP A 420 -6.02 -11.05 27.87
CA ASP A 420 -6.14 -9.76 28.56
C ASP A 420 -5.93 -8.55 27.63
N MET A 421 -5.20 -8.74 26.53
CA MET A 421 -4.99 -7.73 25.50
C MET A 421 -6.30 -7.39 24.77
N VAL A 422 -7.20 -8.35 24.57
CA VAL A 422 -8.51 -8.10 23.94
C VAL A 422 -9.30 -7.11 24.80
N ASP A 423 -9.40 -7.39 26.10
CA ASP A 423 -10.09 -6.51 27.06
C ASP A 423 -9.45 -5.13 27.13
N LEU A 424 -8.11 -5.08 27.15
CA LEU A 424 -7.37 -3.81 27.13
C LEU A 424 -7.71 -2.94 25.91
N TYR A 425 -7.80 -3.53 24.72
CA TYR A 425 -8.18 -2.80 23.51
C TYR A 425 -9.66 -2.39 23.51
N VAL A 426 -10.55 -3.25 24.02
CA VAL A 426 -11.97 -2.93 24.17
C VAL A 426 -12.16 -1.72 25.10
N ASP A 427 -11.49 -1.72 26.25
CA ASP A 427 -11.51 -0.62 27.22
C ASP A 427 -10.92 0.66 26.64
N LEU A 428 -9.81 0.55 25.90
CA LEU A 428 -9.18 1.69 25.24
C LEU A 428 -10.13 2.35 24.22
N ILE A 429 -10.80 1.55 23.39
CA ILE A 429 -11.75 2.07 22.39
C ILE A 429 -13.04 2.59 23.04
N ASN A 430 -13.49 1.99 24.15
CA ASN A 430 -14.60 2.53 24.94
C ASN A 430 -14.27 3.91 25.51
N LYS A 431 -13.04 4.10 25.99
CA LYS A 431 -12.56 5.36 26.57
C LYS A 431 -12.28 6.42 25.49
N PHE A 432 -11.86 6.00 24.29
CA PHE A 432 -11.54 6.89 23.17
C PHE A 432 -12.27 6.45 21.89
N PRO A 433 -13.58 6.70 21.78
CA PRO A 433 -14.39 6.23 20.65
C PRO A 433 -14.03 6.88 19.31
N SER A 434 -13.23 7.95 19.32
CA SER A 434 -12.65 8.53 18.10
C SER A 434 -11.62 7.62 17.43
N ILE A 435 -11.15 6.55 18.08
CA ILE A 435 -10.28 5.54 17.48
C ILE A 435 -11.13 4.61 16.61
N ILE A 436 -11.02 4.76 15.30
CA ILE A 436 -11.79 3.98 14.34
C ILE A 436 -11.00 2.83 13.70
N ALA A 437 -9.69 2.72 13.93
CA ALA A 437 -8.92 1.60 13.41
C ALA A 437 -7.76 1.16 14.33
N LEU A 438 -7.55 -0.15 14.43
CA LEU A 438 -6.40 -0.79 15.06
C LEU A 438 -5.64 -1.61 14.02
N ILE A 439 -4.36 -1.30 13.83
CA ILE A 439 -3.45 -2.01 12.92
C ILE A 439 -2.55 -2.94 13.74
N ASP A 440 -2.50 -4.20 13.33
CA ASP A 440 -1.69 -5.27 13.94
C ASP A 440 -1.78 -5.34 15.48
N PRO A 441 -3.00 -5.47 16.06
CA PRO A 441 -3.19 -5.59 17.52
C PRO A 441 -2.62 -6.89 18.11
N PHE A 442 -2.41 -7.92 17.28
CA PHE A 442 -1.85 -9.21 17.68
C PHE A 442 -0.84 -9.70 16.65
N ARG A 443 0.00 -10.67 17.03
CA ARG A 443 0.88 -11.37 16.09
C ARG A 443 0.06 -12.16 15.06
N LYS A 444 0.72 -12.54 13.95
CA LYS A 444 0.10 -13.33 12.88
C LYS A 444 -0.41 -14.69 13.37
N GLU A 445 0.29 -15.29 14.33
CA GLU A 445 0.03 -16.64 14.84
C GLU A 445 -1.16 -16.68 15.81
N ASP A 446 -1.52 -15.54 16.42
CA ASP A 446 -2.52 -15.45 17.48
C ASP A 446 -3.95 -15.31 16.91
N SER A 447 -4.30 -16.22 16.00
CA SER A 447 -5.56 -16.22 15.23
C SER A 447 -6.82 -16.21 16.10
N GLU A 448 -6.81 -16.94 17.23
CA GLU A 448 -7.93 -16.94 18.20
C GLU A 448 -8.20 -15.52 18.74
N GLN A 449 -7.15 -14.71 18.94
CA GLN A 449 -7.27 -13.35 19.45
C GLN A 449 -7.71 -12.37 18.36
N TRP A 450 -7.27 -12.57 17.12
CA TRP A 450 -7.81 -11.83 15.96
C TRP A 450 -9.31 -12.05 15.80
N ASP A 451 -9.80 -13.28 15.93
CA ASP A 451 -11.23 -13.56 15.89
C ASP A 451 -11.97 -12.90 17.07
N SER A 452 -11.40 -12.98 18.27
CA SER A 452 -11.99 -12.41 19.48
C SER A 452 -12.12 -10.89 19.38
N ILE A 453 -11.06 -10.17 18.99
CA ILE A 453 -11.09 -8.71 18.84
C ILE A 453 -11.99 -8.27 17.69
N TYR A 454 -12.01 -9.02 16.58
CA TYR A 454 -12.90 -8.74 15.45
C TYR A 454 -14.37 -8.88 15.86
N ASN A 455 -14.72 -9.93 16.61
CA ASN A 455 -16.09 -10.11 17.07
C ASN A 455 -16.50 -9.05 18.10
N ALA A 456 -15.57 -8.61 18.96
CA ALA A 456 -15.83 -7.59 19.97
C ALA A 456 -15.93 -6.16 19.39
N LEU A 457 -15.09 -5.82 18.39
CA LEU A 457 -14.90 -4.43 17.95
C LEU A 457 -15.11 -4.21 16.45
N GLY A 458 -15.17 -5.24 15.61
CA GLY A 458 -15.22 -5.11 14.14
C GLY A 458 -16.45 -4.38 13.61
N SER A 459 -17.53 -4.28 14.39
CA SER A 459 -18.70 -3.46 14.05
C SER A 459 -18.49 -1.97 14.25
N ARG A 460 -17.48 -1.56 15.04
CA ARG A 460 -17.20 -0.17 15.41
C ARG A 460 -15.77 0.32 15.21
N CYS A 461 -14.82 -0.58 14.93
CA CYS A 461 -13.42 -0.28 14.74
C CYS A 461 -12.86 -1.20 13.66
N TYR A 462 -12.18 -0.64 12.66
CA TYR A 462 -11.49 -1.40 11.63
C TYR A 462 -10.30 -2.14 12.24
N ILE A 463 -10.39 -3.46 12.25
CA ILE A 463 -9.26 -4.32 12.63
C ILE A 463 -8.44 -4.59 11.36
N ILE A 464 -7.22 -4.07 11.28
CA ILE A 464 -6.40 -4.05 10.07
C ILE A 464 -5.18 -4.94 10.23
N ALA A 465 -4.93 -5.82 9.26
CA ALA A 465 -3.71 -6.60 9.16
C ALA A 465 -2.68 -5.86 8.29
N GLY A 466 -1.58 -5.43 8.89
CA GLY A 466 -0.40 -4.87 8.24
C GLY A 466 0.68 -5.94 8.10
N SER A 467 1.65 -5.95 9.02
CA SER A 467 2.71 -6.97 9.08
C SER A 467 2.16 -8.37 9.34
N ALA A 468 0.96 -8.50 9.94
CA ALA A 468 0.29 -9.79 10.09
C ALA A 468 -0.35 -10.31 8.79
N SER A 469 -0.39 -9.50 7.72
CA SER A 469 -0.89 -9.95 6.41
C SER A 469 0.11 -10.91 5.76
N LYS A 470 -0.41 -11.88 4.99
CA LYS A 470 0.41 -12.67 4.06
C LYS A 470 0.87 -11.80 2.89
N SER A 471 1.91 -12.23 2.19
CA SER A 471 2.33 -11.60 0.94
C SER A 471 1.24 -11.63 -0.13
N ILE A 472 1.29 -10.69 -1.06
CA ILE A 472 0.31 -10.55 -2.15
C ILE A 472 0.23 -11.85 -2.98
N SER A 473 1.38 -12.44 -3.32
CA SER A 473 1.45 -13.72 -4.04
C SER A 473 0.66 -14.82 -3.31
N LYS A 474 0.90 -15.01 -2.01
CA LYS A 474 0.15 -16.01 -1.23
C LYS A 474 -1.33 -15.68 -1.07
N LEU A 475 -1.70 -14.40 -0.96
CA LEU A 475 -3.10 -13.98 -0.88
C LEU A 475 -3.87 -14.35 -2.16
N ILE A 476 -3.21 -14.22 -3.31
CA ILE A 476 -3.73 -14.61 -4.62
C ILE A 476 -3.81 -16.14 -4.73
N GLU A 477 -2.69 -16.84 -4.48
CA GLU A 477 -2.60 -18.31 -4.57
C GLU A 477 -3.61 -19.04 -3.67
N ASP A 478 -3.68 -18.65 -2.39
CA ASP A 478 -4.60 -19.28 -1.43
C ASP A 478 -6.06 -18.96 -1.75
N GLY A 479 -6.31 -17.87 -2.49
CA GLY A 479 -7.65 -17.30 -2.71
C GLY A 479 -8.38 -16.98 -1.40
N LYS A 480 -7.68 -16.91 -0.25
CA LYS A 480 -8.23 -16.76 1.12
C LYS A 480 -7.60 -15.56 1.81
N ILE A 481 -8.37 -14.50 1.99
CA ILE A 481 -8.00 -13.29 2.73
C ILE A 481 -8.48 -13.45 4.19
N GLY A 482 -8.53 -14.68 4.71
CA GLY A 482 -9.32 -15.02 5.91
C GLY A 482 -8.54 -15.12 7.21
N SER A 483 -7.22 -15.23 7.14
CA SER A 483 -6.36 -15.61 8.26
C SER A 483 -5.16 -14.66 8.37
N PRO A 484 -5.16 -13.73 9.33
CA PRO A 484 -6.17 -13.53 10.38
C PRO A 484 -7.50 -12.90 9.90
N LYS A 485 -8.56 -13.03 10.70
CA LYS A 485 -9.85 -12.36 10.47
C LYS A 485 -9.70 -10.86 10.74
N SER A 486 -9.87 -10.06 9.70
CA SER A 486 -9.65 -8.61 9.73
C SER A 486 -10.70 -7.89 8.88
N SER A 487 -10.90 -6.61 9.18
CA SER A 487 -11.73 -5.69 8.38
C SER A 487 -10.99 -5.21 7.13
N GLY A 488 -9.65 -5.13 7.18
CA GLY A 488 -8.83 -4.65 6.08
C GLY A 488 -7.39 -5.14 6.13
N LEU A 489 -6.66 -4.86 5.04
CA LEU A 489 -5.27 -5.28 4.82
C LEU A 489 -4.45 -4.12 4.26
N ILE A 490 -3.23 -3.96 4.76
CA ILE A 490 -2.26 -3.02 4.21
C ILE A 490 -1.47 -3.71 3.11
N ILE A 491 -1.54 -3.14 1.90
CA ILE A 491 -0.80 -3.55 0.71
C ILE A 491 0.40 -2.60 0.58
N LYS A 492 1.59 -3.19 0.46
CA LYS A 492 2.85 -2.49 0.15
C LYS A 492 3.30 -2.96 -1.25
N HIS A 493 3.59 -2.02 -2.15
CA HIS A 493 4.10 -2.34 -3.48
C HIS A 493 5.64 -2.42 -3.45
N THR A 494 6.15 -3.63 -3.29
CA THR A 494 7.58 -3.93 -3.20
C THR A 494 7.94 -5.23 -3.93
N ASN A 495 9.25 -5.49 -4.08
CA ASN A 495 9.80 -6.77 -4.54
C ASN A 495 9.17 -7.25 -5.86
N GLN A 496 8.64 -8.47 -5.89
CA GLN A 496 8.08 -9.11 -7.07
C GLN A 496 6.64 -8.71 -7.43
N THR A 497 6.04 -7.78 -6.67
CA THR A 497 4.62 -7.42 -6.86
C THR A 497 4.43 -6.67 -8.18
N MET A 498 3.69 -7.25 -9.12
CA MET A 498 3.40 -6.64 -10.43
C MET A 498 2.07 -5.86 -10.43
N MET A 499 1.84 -5.05 -11.47
CA MET A 499 0.58 -4.32 -11.67
C MET A 499 -0.62 -5.26 -11.75
N SER A 500 -0.48 -6.39 -12.45
CA SER A 500 -1.51 -7.42 -12.53
C SER A 500 -1.85 -8.01 -11.16
N ASP A 501 -0.83 -8.27 -10.32
CA ASP A 501 -1.05 -8.81 -8.96
C ASP A 501 -1.79 -7.80 -8.08
N LEU A 502 -1.47 -6.50 -8.19
CA LEU A 502 -2.18 -5.44 -7.48
C LEU A 502 -3.66 -5.33 -7.90
N VAL A 503 -3.94 -5.45 -9.20
CA VAL A 503 -5.32 -5.47 -9.71
C VAL A 503 -6.07 -6.70 -9.19
N GLU A 504 -5.44 -7.87 -9.19
CA GLU A 504 -6.04 -9.11 -8.74
C GLU A 504 -6.31 -9.11 -7.22
N VAL A 505 -5.32 -8.73 -6.41
CA VAL A 505 -5.46 -8.73 -4.95
C VAL A 505 -6.51 -7.71 -4.48
N THR A 506 -6.58 -6.54 -5.12
CA THR A 506 -7.60 -5.53 -4.79
C THR A 506 -9.00 -6.01 -5.15
N LYS A 507 -9.19 -6.63 -6.32
CA LYS A 507 -10.47 -7.30 -6.68
C LYS A 507 -10.83 -8.41 -5.68
N LEU A 508 -9.85 -9.20 -5.24
CA LEU A 508 -10.08 -10.25 -4.27
C LEU A 508 -10.51 -9.68 -2.90
N ILE A 509 -9.90 -8.60 -2.43
CA ILE A 509 -10.28 -7.89 -1.20
C ILE A 509 -11.70 -7.33 -1.31
N ASP A 510 -12.01 -6.65 -2.42
CA ASP A 510 -13.32 -6.05 -2.69
C ASP A 510 -14.42 -7.13 -2.72
N SER A 511 -14.15 -8.29 -3.35
CA SER A 511 -15.10 -9.42 -3.41
C SER A 511 -15.48 -9.98 -2.03
N LYS A 512 -14.62 -9.80 -1.03
CA LYS A 512 -14.84 -10.25 0.35
C LYS A 512 -15.36 -9.15 1.27
N LYS A 513 -15.74 -8.00 0.71
CA LYS A 513 -16.22 -6.82 1.46
C LYS A 513 -15.23 -6.38 2.54
N ARG A 514 -13.94 -6.60 2.30
CA ARG A 514 -12.85 -6.09 3.15
C ARG A 514 -12.29 -4.82 2.55
N VAL A 515 -11.46 -4.14 3.33
CA VAL A 515 -10.90 -2.86 2.98
C VAL A 515 -9.44 -2.99 2.57
N ALA A 516 -9.09 -2.54 1.37
CA ALA A 516 -7.70 -2.38 0.95
C ALA A 516 -7.16 -1.03 1.44
N ILE A 517 -5.98 -1.06 2.06
CA ILE A 517 -5.19 0.13 2.44
C ILE A 517 -3.87 0.06 1.69
N PHE A 518 -3.47 1.14 1.03
CA PHE A 518 -2.10 1.24 0.50
C PHE A 518 -1.21 1.95 1.51
N GLY A 519 -0.03 1.38 1.78
CA GLY A 519 0.88 1.91 2.78
C GLY A 519 2.29 2.14 2.24
N SER A 520 2.88 3.28 2.59
CA SER A 520 4.33 3.50 2.42
C SER A 520 5.12 2.51 3.27
N THR A 521 6.33 2.18 2.81
CA THR A 521 7.26 1.37 3.58
C THR A 521 8.08 2.23 4.54
N GLU A 522 8.94 1.57 5.31
CA GLU A 522 9.91 2.25 6.17
C GLU A 522 11.09 2.80 5.34
N GLY A 523 11.65 1.98 4.44
CA GLY A 523 12.65 2.35 3.42
C GLY A 523 12.02 2.86 2.13
N GLU A 524 11.37 4.03 2.22
CA GLU A 524 10.56 4.60 1.14
C GLU A 524 11.38 5.43 0.12
N SER A 525 10.93 5.50 -1.13
CA SER A 525 11.62 6.26 -2.19
C SER A 525 10.96 7.61 -2.47
N SER A 526 11.62 8.47 -3.25
CA SER A 526 11.04 9.74 -3.74
C SER A 526 9.99 9.55 -4.85
N ASP A 527 9.75 8.32 -5.31
CA ASP A 527 8.71 8.03 -6.28
C ASP A 527 7.32 8.17 -5.65
N ASP A 528 6.40 8.80 -6.38
CA ASP A 528 5.06 9.15 -5.92
C ASP A 528 3.96 8.23 -6.47
N SER A 529 4.34 7.20 -7.26
CA SER A 529 3.40 6.32 -7.96
C SER A 529 2.52 5.51 -7.00
N LEU A 530 2.91 5.36 -5.72
CA LEU A 530 2.06 4.75 -4.69
C LEU A 530 0.67 5.41 -4.62
N VAL A 531 0.63 6.73 -4.80
CA VAL A 531 -0.61 7.51 -4.72
C VAL A 531 -1.46 7.29 -5.97
N ASP A 532 -0.82 7.25 -7.14
CA ASP A 532 -1.49 6.90 -8.40
C ASP A 532 -2.07 5.48 -8.34
N LEU A 533 -1.35 4.52 -7.76
CA LEU A 533 -1.85 3.16 -7.53
C LEU A 533 -3.06 3.15 -6.58
N ALA A 534 -2.99 3.90 -5.48
CA ALA A 534 -4.08 3.98 -4.51
C ALA A 534 -5.37 4.54 -5.14
N VAL A 535 -5.26 5.63 -5.90
CA VAL A 535 -6.40 6.26 -6.59
C VAL A 535 -6.91 5.37 -7.73
N GLY A 536 -6.01 4.87 -8.58
CA GLY A 536 -6.36 4.07 -9.75
C GLY A 536 -7.00 2.73 -9.39
N LEU A 537 -6.52 2.07 -8.32
CA LEU A 537 -7.11 0.83 -7.82
C LEU A 537 -8.32 1.07 -6.91
N GLY A 538 -8.67 2.32 -6.61
CA GLY A 538 -9.83 2.68 -5.79
C GLY A 538 -9.76 2.16 -4.36
N VAL A 539 -8.58 2.22 -3.74
CA VAL A 539 -8.40 1.77 -2.35
C VAL A 539 -9.07 2.73 -1.37
N ARG A 540 -9.37 2.25 -0.18
CA ARG A 540 -10.17 3.02 0.78
C ARG A 540 -9.33 4.00 1.59
N PHE A 541 -8.20 3.54 2.06
CA PHE A 541 -7.29 4.31 2.91
C PHE A 541 -5.89 4.33 2.29
N LEU A 542 -5.18 5.43 2.53
CA LEU A 542 -3.82 5.63 2.09
C LEU A 542 -2.96 6.06 3.28
N LYS A 543 -2.06 5.18 3.74
CA LYS A 543 -1.14 5.40 4.86
C LYS A 543 0.21 5.87 4.35
N LEU A 544 0.51 7.16 4.49
CA LEU A 544 1.75 7.77 3.96
C LEU A 544 2.85 7.97 5.02
N GLY A 545 2.55 7.70 6.29
CA GLY A 545 3.37 8.07 7.44
C GLY A 545 3.25 9.56 7.75
N GLY A 546 4.28 10.17 8.32
CA GLY A 546 4.22 11.56 8.76
C GLY A 546 4.35 12.59 7.65
N LEU A 547 4.04 13.85 8.00
CA LEU A 547 3.99 15.01 7.11
C LEU A 547 5.37 15.66 6.89
N SER A 548 6.44 14.93 7.18
CA SER A 548 7.81 15.41 7.08
C SER A 548 8.66 14.39 6.33
N ARG A 549 9.86 14.82 5.90
CA ARG A 549 10.79 14.10 5.00
C ARG A 549 10.33 14.08 3.54
N GLY A 550 11.26 14.31 2.61
CA GLY A 550 10.96 14.59 1.20
C GLY A 550 10.29 13.42 0.48
N GLU A 551 10.70 12.19 0.77
CA GLU A 551 10.17 10.93 0.22
C GLU A 551 8.71 10.65 0.62
N ARG A 552 8.23 11.27 1.71
CA ARG A 552 6.82 11.23 2.14
C ARG A 552 6.05 12.42 1.60
N VAL A 553 6.61 13.62 1.71
CA VAL A 553 6.00 14.87 1.23
C VAL A 553 5.69 14.80 -0.27
N THR A 554 6.54 14.15 -1.08
CA THR A 554 6.27 13.95 -2.52
C THR A 554 4.94 13.24 -2.78
N LYS A 555 4.58 12.23 -1.95
CA LYS A 555 3.32 11.50 -2.05
C LYS A 555 2.14 12.35 -1.59
N TYR A 556 2.28 13.13 -0.52
CA TYR A 556 1.26 14.11 -0.14
C TYR A 556 0.99 15.11 -1.26
N ASN A 557 2.04 15.68 -1.86
CA ASN A 557 1.90 16.61 -2.98
C ASN A 557 1.22 15.95 -4.18
N ARG A 558 1.60 14.71 -4.53
CA ARG A 558 0.95 13.98 -5.62
C ARG A 558 -0.53 13.74 -5.36
N LEU A 559 -0.93 13.46 -4.12
CA LEU A 559 -2.34 13.33 -3.74
C LEU A 559 -3.13 14.63 -4.00
N LEU A 560 -2.54 15.78 -3.64
CA LEU A 560 -3.14 17.09 -3.91
C LEU A 560 -3.27 17.35 -5.41
N THR A 561 -2.22 17.06 -6.18
CA THR A 561 -2.24 17.22 -7.64
C THR A 561 -3.32 16.35 -8.28
N ILE A 562 -3.46 15.08 -7.87
CA ILE A 562 -4.49 14.19 -8.40
C ILE A 562 -5.90 14.70 -8.06
N GLU A 563 -6.12 15.19 -6.84
CA GLU A 563 -7.41 15.80 -6.46
C GLU A 563 -7.75 16.98 -7.39
N GLU A 564 -6.80 17.89 -7.64
CA GLU A 564 -6.99 19.01 -8.55
C GLU A 564 -7.29 18.55 -9.99
N GLU A 565 -6.55 17.56 -10.50
CA GLU A 565 -6.77 16.99 -11.83
C GLU A 565 -8.19 16.38 -11.97
N LEU A 566 -8.67 15.66 -10.95
CA LEU A 566 -10.00 15.04 -10.95
C LEU A 566 -11.13 16.08 -10.85
N VAL A 567 -10.91 17.16 -10.07
CA VAL A 567 -11.86 18.28 -9.99
C VAL A 567 -11.97 18.99 -11.34
N GLN A 568 -10.85 19.31 -11.99
CA GLN A 568 -10.83 19.96 -13.29
C GLN A 568 -11.53 19.14 -14.38
N LYS A 569 -11.36 17.81 -14.34
CA LYS A 569 -12.03 16.89 -15.27
C LYS A 569 -13.50 16.61 -14.93
N GLY A 570 -13.98 17.05 -13.75
CA GLY A 570 -15.34 16.75 -13.28
C GLY A 570 -15.57 15.27 -12.94
N THR A 571 -14.50 14.49 -12.72
CA THR A 571 -14.54 13.05 -12.46
C THR A 571 -14.36 12.68 -10.99
N LEU A 572 -14.27 13.67 -10.09
CA LEU A 572 -14.14 13.42 -8.65
C LEU A 572 -15.42 12.78 -8.07
N GLY A 573 -15.27 11.56 -7.55
CA GLY A 573 -16.26 10.85 -6.77
C GLY A 573 -16.25 11.27 -5.31
N LYS A 574 -17.40 11.12 -4.63
CA LYS A 574 -17.50 11.34 -3.18
C LYS A 574 -17.19 10.04 -2.45
N ILE A 575 -16.29 10.11 -1.47
CA ILE A 575 -16.05 9.00 -0.55
C ILE A 575 -17.06 9.09 0.61
N ILE A 576 -17.83 8.03 0.84
CA ILE A 576 -18.73 7.94 1.99
C ILE A 576 -18.05 7.05 3.02
N LEU A 577 -17.79 7.56 4.22
CA LEU A 577 -17.37 6.74 5.35
C LEU A 577 -18.55 5.87 5.80
N PHE A 578 -18.63 4.63 5.31
CA PHE A 578 -19.49 3.61 5.88
C PHE A 578 -18.88 3.20 7.21
N LEU A 579 -19.22 3.97 8.24
CA LEU A 579 -19.27 3.43 9.58
C LEU A 579 -20.47 2.47 9.56
N HIS A 580 -20.27 1.19 9.94
CA HIS A 580 -21.38 0.24 10.07
C HIS A 580 -22.52 0.92 10.85
N MET A 581 -23.80 0.66 10.52
CA MET A 581 -24.94 1.35 11.17
C MET A 581 -24.87 1.39 12.71
N GLY A 582 -24.20 0.42 13.34
CA GLY A 582 -23.90 0.42 14.78
C GLY A 582 -23.00 1.56 15.29
N LEU A 583 -22.05 2.05 14.50
CA LEU A 583 -21.20 3.21 14.85
C LEU A 583 -21.99 4.52 14.86
N ILE A 584 -22.88 4.72 13.89
CA ILE A 584 -23.72 5.93 13.83
C ILE A 584 -24.67 5.96 15.04
N PHE A 585 -25.29 4.82 15.37
CA PHE A 585 -26.11 4.68 16.58
C PHE A 585 -25.29 4.88 17.86
N PHE A 586 -24.06 4.39 17.93
CA PHE A 586 -23.19 4.60 19.10
C PHE A 586 -22.78 6.06 19.26
N PHE A 587 -22.36 6.76 18.21
CA PHE A 587 -22.04 8.19 18.27
C PHE A 587 -23.27 9.04 18.61
N MET A 588 -24.45 8.70 18.08
CA MET A 588 -25.70 9.37 18.47
C MET A 588 -26.10 9.08 19.92
N SER A 589 -25.93 7.84 20.39
CA SER A 589 -26.24 7.45 21.77
C SER A 589 -25.27 8.07 22.77
N TYR A 590 -23.97 8.11 22.46
CA TYR A 590 -22.95 8.75 23.28
C TYR A 590 -23.21 10.27 23.39
N ARG A 591 -23.58 10.94 22.30
CA ARG A 591 -24.01 12.34 22.34
C ARG A 591 -25.28 12.56 23.16
N LEU A 592 -26.22 11.62 23.14
CA LEU A 592 -27.42 11.66 23.99
C LEU A 592 -27.07 11.53 25.48
N VAL A 593 -26.06 10.73 25.82
CA VAL A 593 -25.58 10.55 27.20
C VAL A 593 -24.74 11.74 27.69
N GLU A 594 -23.86 12.31 26.86
CA GLU A 594 -23.12 13.54 27.20
C GLU A 594 -24.03 14.77 27.32
N ALA A 595 -25.07 14.86 26.48
CA ALA A 595 -26.02 15.96 26.53
C ALA A 595 -27.04 15.84 27.67
N SER A 596 -27.33 14.64 28.19
CA SER A 596 -28.37 14.43 29.20
C SER A 596 -27.88 14.49 30.64
N GLY A 597 -26.57 14.37 30.91
CA GLY A 597 -26.00 14.53 32.26
C GLY A 597 -26.63 13.64 33.34
N SER A 598 -27.26 12.53 32.95
CA SER A 598 -28.04 11.67 33.82
C SER A 598 -27.81 10.20 33.45
N SER A 599 -27.25 9.45 34.39
CA SER A 599 -27.28 8.00 34.42
C SER A 599 -28.64 7.61 34.97
N ASP A 600 -29.66 7.39 34.14
CA ASP A 600 -30.80 6.53 34.48
C ASP A 600 -31.53 6.04 33.21
N ASP A 601 -31.66 4.70 33.17
CA ASP A 601 -32.56 3.84 32.38
C ASP A 601 -32.94 4.20 30.93
N LEU A 602 -32.18 3.65 29.97
CA LEU A 602 -32.49 3.63 28.53
C LEU A 602 -32.75 2.19 28.01
N SER A 603 -33.28 1.32 28.87
CA SER A 603 -33.58 -0.08 28.55
C SER A 603 -34.77 -0.28 27.59
N HIS A 604 -35.51 0.78 27.24
CA HIS A 604 -36.73 0.70 26.41
C HIS A 604 -36.58 1.14 24.95
N LEU A 605 -35.38 1.46 24.46
CA LEU A 605 -35.15 1.96 23.09
C LEU A 605 -34.36 1.03 22.15
N LEU A 606 -34.16 -0.24 22.51
CA LEU A 606 -33.59 -1.24 21.60
C LEU A 606 -34.71 -2.07 20.94
N PRO A 607 -34.78 -2.16 19.59
CA PRO A 607 -35.57 -3.20 18.94
C PRO A 607 -34.83 -4.54 19.02
N ASP A 608 -35.58 -5.61 19.32
CA ASP A 608 -35.10 -7.00 19.33
C ASP A 608 -34.50 -7.41 17.98
N CYS A 609 -33.18 -7.59 17.93
CA CYS A 609 -32.46 -8.17 16.80
C CYS A 609 -32.40 -9.70 16.93
N THR A 610 -33.54 -10.38 16.80
CA THR A 610 -33.57 -11.82 16.52
C THR A 610 -34.61 -12.11 15.44
N THR A 611 -34.19 -12.09 14.17
CA THR A 611 -34.71 -12.88 13.03
C THR A 611 -34.26 -12.24 11.70
N TRP A 612 -33.16 -12.73 11.14
CA TRP A 612 -32.96 -12.79 9.68
C TRP A 612 -31.75 -13.68 9.36
N GLU A 613 -31.92 -14.99 9.53
CA GLU A 613 -31.13 -15.97 8.80
C GLU A 613 -31.94 -16.45 7.58
N THR A 614 -31.22 -16.66 6.47
CA THR A 614 -31.59 -17.39 5.24
C THR A 614 -32.54 -16.74 4.22
N ALA A 615 -31.98 -16.31 3.09
CA ALA A 615 -32.58 -16.49 1.76
C ALA A 615 -31.52 -16.36 0.64
N ALA A 616 -31.12 -17.50 0.07
CA ALA A 616 -30.45 -17.59 -1.23
C ALA A 616 -31.51 -17.53 -2.36
N PRO A 617 -31.19 -17.04 -3.59
CA PRO A 617 -32.21 -16.90 -4.63
C PRO A 617 -32.37 -18.20 -5.42
N GLY A 618 -33.53 -18.84 -5.26
CA GLY A 618 -34.03 -19.90 -6.14
C GLY A 618 -35.14 -19.40 -7.04
N HIS A 619 -35.01 -19.65 -8.34
CA HIS A 619 -36.07 -19.54 -9.36
C HIS A 619 -37.36 -20.27 -8.94
N GLN A 620 -38.53 -19.63 -9.07
CA GLN A 620 -39.75 -20.26 -9.62
C GLN A 620 -40.88 -19.25 -9.90
N ARG A 621 -41.71 -19.62 -10.88
CA ARG A 621 -42.78 -18.86 -11.55
C ARG A 621 -44.10 -18.87 -10.75
N GLY A 622 -44.77 -17.71 -10.65
CA GLY A 622 -46.25 -17.45 -10.59
C GLY A 622 -47.11 -18.17 -9.52
N PRO A 623 -48.40 -17.82 -9.32
CA PRO A 623 -49.27 -16.92 -10.11
C PRO A 623 -49.98 -15.80 -9.30
N ALA A 624 -50.78 -15.03 -10.04
CA ALA A 624 -51.49 -13.79 -9.70
C ALA A 624 -52.63 -13.91 -8.66
N ILE A 625 -52.98 -12.76 -8.05
CA ILE A 625 -54.28 -12.22 -7.54
C ILE A 625 -53.88 -10.99 -6.66
N GLY A 626 -54.47 -9.81 -6.61
CA GLY A 626 -55.55 -9.10 -7.29
C GLY A 626 -55.52 -7.63 -6.78
N ALA A 627 -55.90 -6.67 -7.61
CA ALA A 627 -55.88 -5.23 -7.29
C ALA A 627 -56.95 -4.82 -6.25
N PRO A 628 -56.81 -3.63 -5.62
CA PRO A 628 -57.72 -2.54 -6.02
C PRO A 628 -57.14 -1.10 -6.03
N ALA A 629 -57.61 -0.37 -7.05
CA ALA A 629 -58.04 1.04 -7.14
C ALA A 629 -57.20 2.24 -6.62
N LEU A 630 -56.94 3.17 -7.57
CA LEU A 630 -56.48 4.56 -7.44
C LEU A 630 -57.60 5.53 -7.02
N PRO A 631 -57.23 6.72 -6.50
CA PRO A 631 -57.43 7.96 -7.29
C PRO A 631 -56.21 8.91 -7.15
N GLY A 632 -55.87 9.86 -8.00
CA GLY A 632 -56.43 10.47 -9.20
C GLY A 632 -55.52 11.64 -9.61
N ASP A 633 -55.50 11.96 -10.90
CA ASP A 633 -54.63 12.91 -11.61
C ASP A 633 -54.53 14.33 -11.05
N ARG A 634 -53.31 14.89 -11.02
CA ARG A 634 -53.03 16.29 -11.40
C ARG A 634 -51.68 16.42 -12.12
N ALA A 635 -51.72 16.88 -13.37
CA ALA A 635 -50.59 17.19 -14.24
C ALA A 635 -49.79 18.44 -13.80
N PRO A 636 -48.52 18.59 -14.21
CA PRO A 636 -47.65 19.71 -13.82
C PRO A 636 -47.78 20.93 -14.74
N ARG A 637 -47.57 22.13 -14.20
CA ARG A 637 -47.38 23.38 -14.98
C ARG A 637 -45.93 23.87 -14.89
N PRO A 638 -45.42 24.60 -15.92
CA PRO A 638 -44.00 24.82 -16.16
C PRO A 638 -43.42 26.09 -15.52
N PHE A 639 -42.09 26.11 -15.45
CA PHE A 639 -41.18 27.19 -15.06
C PHE A 639 -41.45 28.56 -15.72
N PRO A 640 -41.04 29.67 -15.06
CA PRO A 640 -40.64 30.89 -15.74
C PRO A 640 -39.13 31.14 -15.66
N ALA A 641 -38.59 31.63 -16.78
CA ALA A 641 -37.24 32.16 -16.95
C ALA A 641 -37.11 33.62 -16.47
N PHE A 642 -35.93 34.01 -15.99
CA PHE A 642 -35.43 35.39 -15.91
C PHE A 642 -33.90 35.33 -16.10
N ARG A 643 -33.34 35.64 -17.27
CA ARG A 643 -32.96 36.95 -17.87
C ARG A 643 -31.83 37.69 -17.13
N ASN A 644 -30.75 37.88 -17.91
CA ASN A 644 -29.51 38.62 -17.63
C ASN A 644 -29.71 40.06 -17.12
N GLY A 645 -28.74 40.53 -16.33
CA GLY A 645 -28.46 41.94 -16.06
C GLY A 645 -26.96 42.12 -15.76
N LEU A 646 -26.26 42.80 -16.67
CA LEU A 646 -24.89 43.32 -16.59
C LEU A 646 -24.93 44.80 -16.14
N MET A 647 -23.77 45.33 -15.72
CA MET A 647 -23.40 46.69 -15.23
C MET A 647 -23.25 46.74 -13.70
N ASP A 648 -22.12 47.16 -13.11
CA ASP A 648 -20.95 47.94 -13.55
C ASP A 648 -19.61 47.34 -13.07
#